data_AF-A0A842IGU2-F1
#
_entry.id   AF-A0A842IGU2-F1
#
_cell.length_a   1.000
_cell.length_b   1.000
_cell.length_c   1.000
_cell.angle_alpha   90.00
_cell.angle_beta   90.00
_cell.angle_gamma   90.00
#
_symmetry.space_group_name_H-M   'P 1'
#
loop_
_entity.id
_entity.type
_entity.pdbx_description
1 polymer ?
#
loop_
_entity_poly.entity_id
_entity_poly.type
_entity_poly.pdbx_seq_one_letter_code
_entity_poly.pdbx_strand_id
1 'polypeptide(L)'
;MKRQLLLSFFLIGFASILYLGCTKEPPEKFALSIDVSPEEGGSINPTSGSYETGTKLTLSAIPSGGYDFERWIGDINGTSNPLEFTITKDTEVTAVFVREDLDGDGVANEVDQCPNTQPGEEVDENGCSVRQSDSDGDGINDNNDLCGETPEGETVNSDGCSESQLDDDVDGVFNSLDLCPDTPSGEEVDGNGCSESQKDTDGDGVVNSLDQCPGTPEGATVDENGCSDSQIDTDGDGVIDSVDECPDTPVGSNVDLQGCAPSQKDTDGDGVTDDIDQCADTPEGEDVDEFGCSASETDGDGDGVTNDLDQCPGTPEGETVDENGCSDSQKDSDGDGVLDEDDICPNTADGAVVDADGCSDAQKDSDNDGVKDNIDQCPNTPSGASVDANGCSDGQKDTDGDGVTDDRDNCSGTPTGESVDANGCSDSQKDSDNDGVSNDLDQCPGTPSGEAVNGVGCSQSQLDEDGDGVADDNDQCPNTPTGESVDTNGCSESQKDADGDGVADSIDECPGTPSGATVNPQGCSSSQIDSDGDGVNNDDDLCPDTPSGEIVDADGCSDSQKDSDGDGIADDIDACAGTESGATVNNEGCQVTFVPDDKFEQFLIDNGYDDVLDDYVLTQNMRSIESLAISAIQFPGPYPVEVDFTGIEDCISLASLSFTGSIIYKGGLTLNGLAQLRRVDFNGNVSFQTDPIVISNNDNLEIVYFTDFDTDIVNISNNPNLIDLFMVETSFQELEIINNSAFENLELFDGYSASLTFSNNPSTISLPASGIALQGVRRCTITNNLNLESFSFDPSSPGASGLEEVLATNNPKLNSIGFGLSELTYPNLFQIDISNCNFSSFDASPFSNLTQFNVTNNPLSCIQVTQEQLDNIPANWIKDPEDVYSLDCN
;
A
#
# COMPACT_ATOMS: atom_id res chain seq x y z
N MET A 1 67.36 47.42 22.59
CA MET A 1 67.70 47.94 23.93
C MET A 1 69.16 48.42 23.92
N LYS A 2 69.47 49.71 24.25
CA LYS A 2 70.83 50.36 24.17
C LYS A 2 71.36 50.50 22.70
N ARG A 3 72.29 51.40 22.29
CA ARG A 3 72.91 52.67 22.80
C ARG A 3 73.54 53.42 21.58
N GLN A 4 73.58 54.76 21.48
CA GLN A 4 74.69 55.72 21.81
C GLN A 4 76.09 55.38 21.22
N LEU A 5 77.01 56.27 20.76
CA LEU A 5 77.21 57.75 20.69
C LEU A 5 78.41 57.99 19.67
N LEU A 6 78.39 58.89 18.66
CA LEU A 6 78.84 60.31 18.60
C LEU A 6 80.38 60.66 18.65
N LEU A 7 80.73 61.79 17.99
CA LEU A 7 82.00 62.61 18.01
C LEU A 7 83.29 62.08 17.29
N SER A 8 84.28 62.89 16.84
CA SER A 8 84.35 64.28 16.27
C SER A 8 85.81 64.79 16.07
N PHE A 9 86.06 65.67 15.07
CA PHE A 9 87.18 66.69 15.00
C PHE A 9 88.62 66.09 14.90
N PHE A 10 89.77 66.75 14.58
CA PHE A 10 90.25 68.07 14.09
C PHE A 10 91.76 67.88 13.67
N LEU A 11 92.54 68.75 12.99
CA LEU A 11 92.39 69.84 12.00
C LEU A 11 93.84 70.37 11.63
N ILE A 12 94.02 71.08 10.50
CA ILE A 12 95.27 71.82 10.05
C ILE A 12 96.42 70.89 9.55
N GLY A 13 97.19 71.18 8.48
CA GLY A 13 97.13 72.27 7.48
C GLY A 13 98.47 72.53 6.74
N PHE A 14 98.52 73.61 5.96
CA PHE A 14 99.65 74.14 5.14
C PHE A 14 100.00 73.44 3.80
N ALA A 15 100.52 74.24 2.86
CA ALA A 15 100.65 73.91 1.42
C ALA A 15 102.03 74.26 0.85
N SER A 16 102.41 73.65 -0.30
CA SER A 16 102.91 74.38 -1.49
C SER A 16 103.25 73.49 -2.71
N ILE A 17 102.52 73.73 -3.81
CA ILE A 17 103.03 73.95 -5.19
C ILE A 17 103.68 72.78 -5.98
N LEU A 18 102.89 72.29 -6.96
CA LEU A 18 103.21 71.75 -8.31
C LEU A 18 104.39 70.79 -8.56
N TYR A 19 104.05 69.62 -9.11
CA TYR A 19 104.48 69.23 -10.47
C TYR A 19 103.33 68.46 -11.18
N LEU A 20 103.33 68.40 -12.52
CA LEU A 20 102.24 67.80 -13.31
C LEU A 20 102.31 66.27 -13.37
N GLY A 21 101.15 65.61 -13.26
CA GLY A 21 100.93 64.21 -13.63
C GLY A 21 99.43 63.91 -13.72
N CYS A 22 98.95 63.40 -14.86
CA CYS A 22 97.54 63.07 -15.05
C CYS A 22 97.23 61.68 -14.48
N THR A 23 96.50 61.61 -13.38
CA THR A 23 95.71 60.41 -13.03
C THR A 23 94.34 60.56 -13.66
N LYS A 24 94.04 59.75 -14.69
CA LYS A 24 92.65 59.55 -15.13
C LYS A 24 91.93 58.86 -13.98
N GLU A 25 90.80 59.42 -13.56
CA GLU A 25 89.92 58.80 -12.57
C GLU A 25 89.47 57.42 -13.09
N PRO A 26 89.45 56.36 -12.25
CA PRO A 26 88.97 55.06 -12.68
C PRO A 26 87.48 55.18 -13.09
N PRO A 27 87.05 54.49 -14.15
CA PRO A 27 85.65 54.51 -14.56
C PRO A 27 84.78 54.00 -13.41
N GLU A 28 83.71 54.73 -13.12
CA GLU A 28 82.68 54.33 -12.16
C GLU A 28 82.06 53.00 -12.59
N LYS A 29 81.83 52.11 -11.63
CA LYS A 29 81.31 50.76 -11.87
C LYS A 29 80.11 50.49 -11.00
N PHE A 30 79.19 49.71 -11.56
CA PHE A 30 77.98 49.24 -10.89
C PHE A 30 77.91 47.72 -10.93
N ALA A 31 77.21 47.15 -9.96
CA ALA A 31 76.89 45.74 -9.87
C ALA A 31 75.64 45.40 -10.68
N LEU A 32 75.69 44.28 -11.38
CA LEU A 32 74.51 43.55 -11.84
C LEU A 32 74.34 42.33 -10.93
N SER A 33 73.23 42.29 -10.21
CA SER A 33 72.70 41.10 -9.56
C SER A 33 71.68 40.46 -10.50
N ILE A 34 71.74 39.15 -10.69
CA ILE A 34 70.71 38.40 -11.41
C ILE A 34 70.28 37.19 -10.59
N ASP A 35 69.05 36.78 -10.81
CA ASP A 35 68.37 35.73 -10.07
C ASP A 35 67.41 34.95 -10.99
N VAL A 36 67.01 33.74 -10.61
CA VAL A 36 66.23 32.82 -11.47
C VAL A 36 65.10 32.21 -10.65
N SER A 37 63.86 32.33 -11.15
CA SER A 37 62.65 31.92 -10.44
C SER A 37 61.74 31.07 -11.35
N PRO A 38 61.46 29.80 -11.02
CA PRO A 38 62.14 28.99 -9.99
C PRO A 38 63.61 28.69 -10.37
N GLU A 39 64.49 28.36 -9.41
CA GLU A 39 65.94 28.19 -9.66
C GLU A 39 66.24 27.12 -10.74
N GLU A 40 65.41 26.08 -10.80
CA GLU A 40 65.47 24.98 -11.76
C GLU A 40 64.98 25.35 -13.17
N GLY A 41 64.17 26.41 -13.31
CA GLY A 41 63.46 26.76 -14.55
C GLY A 41 64.36 27.24 -15.69
N GLY A 42 65.60 27.63 -15.39
CA GLY A 42 66.56 27.97 -16.44
C GLY A 42 67.85 28.62 -15.95
N SER A 43 68.42 29.48 -16.77
CA SER A 43 69.65 30.22 -16.46
C SER A 43 69.73 31.55 -17.19
N ILE A 44 70.57 32.48 -16.70
CA ILE A 44 70.80 33.78 -17.33
C ILE A 44 72.27 33.94 -17.72
N ASN A 45 72.50 34.47 -18.92
CA ASN A 45 73.83 34.82 -19.42
C ASN A 45 73.86 36.28 -19.94
N PRO A 46 74.85 37.11 -19.57
CA PRO A 46 75.97 36.84 -18.66
C PRO A 46 75.54 36.76 -17.18
N THR A 47 76.38 36.11 -16.37
CA THR A 47 76.20 36.00 -14.91
C THR A 47 76.50 37.30 -14.15
N SER A 48 76.04 37.40 -12.90
CA SER A 48 76.24 38.54 -11.99
C SER A 48 77.69 39.05 -11.98
N GLY A 49 77.87 40.38 -12.04
CA GLY A 49 79.16 40.98 -12.32
C GLY A 49 79.23 42.49 -12.06
N SER A 50 80.38 43.11 -12.37
CA SER A 50 80.60 44.54 -12.19
C SER A 50 81.14 45.24 -13.43
N TYR A 51 80.34 46.18 -13.94
CA TYR A 51 80.46 46.77 -15.28
C TYR A 51 80.67 48.29 -15.20
N GLU A 52 81.32 48.87 -16.20
CA GLU A 52 81.56 50.32 -16.25
C GLU A 52 80.29 51.07 -16.62
N THR A 53 80.05 52.22 -15.98
CA THR A 53 78.85 53.05 -16.24
C THR A 53 78.72 53.41 -17.72
N GLY A 54 77.50 53.27 -18.26
CA GLY A 54 77.23 53.43 -19.69
C GLY A 54 77.55 52.20 -20.55
N THR A 55 77.97 51.07 -19.96
CA THR A 55 78.07 49.79 -20.69
C THR A 55 76.68 49.30 -21.10
N LYS A 56 76.52 48.94 -22.38
CA LYS A 56 75.36 48.19 -22.85
C LYS A 56 75.51 46.73 -22.48
N LEU A 57 74.46 46.14 -21.91
CA LEU A 57 74.36 44.74 -21.54
C LEU A 57 73.16 44.11 -22.25
N THR A 58 73.31 42.85 -22.61
CA THR A 58 72.28 42.02 -23.22
C THR A 58 72.17 40.76 -22.37
N LEU A 59 71.06 40.57 -21.67
CA LEU A 59 70.80 39.36 -20.87
C LEU A 59 69.97 38.40 -21.69
N SER A 60 70.41 37.15 -21.79
CA SER A 60 69.61 36.06 -22.36
C SER A 60 69.18 35.13 -21.24
N ALA A 61 67.87 34.96 -21.09
CA ALA A 61 67.30 33.85 -20.33
C ALA A 61 67.33 32.60 -21.23
N ILE A 62 67.72 31.47 -20.66
CA ILE A 62 67.86 30.18 -21.34
C ILE A 62 67.09 29.18 -20.48
N PRO A 63 65.88 28.75 -20.89
CA PRO A 63 65.10 27.80 -20.11
C PRO A 63 65.79 26.44 -19.94
N SER A 64 65.41 25.75 -18.86
CA SER A 64 65.56 24.30 -18.74
C SER A 64 64.51 23.59 -19.61
N GLY A 65 64.67 22.29 -19.89
CA GLY A 65 63.62 21.54 -20.58
C GLY A 65 62.41 21.33 -19.66
N GLY A 66 61.20 21.42 -20.20
CA GLY A 66 59.95 21.46 -19.42
C GLY A 66 59.61 22.85 -18.87
N TYR A 67 60.31 23.89 -19.32
CA TYR A 67 60.11 25.29 -18.91
C TYR A 67 60.24 26.24 -20.10
N ASP A 68 59.47 27.32 -20.08
CA ASP A 68 59.60 28.43 -21.03
C ASP A 68 59.81 29.77 -20.31
N PHE A 69 60.38 30.75 -21.02
CA PHE A 69 60.69 32.06 -20.44
C PHE A 69 59.48 32.99 -20.49
N GLU A 70 58.99 33.40 -19.32
CA GLU A 70 57.80 34.26 -19.20
C GLU A 70 58.18 35.76 -19.24
N ARG A 71 59.01 36.22 -18.28
CA ARG A 71 59.31 37.65 -18.10
C ARG A 71 60.56 37.92 -17.26
N TRP A 72 61.14 39.10 -17.47
CA TRP A 72 62.08 39.70 -16.53
C TRP A 72 61.32 40.53 -15.50
N ILE A 73 61.75 40.50 -14.24
CA ILE A 73 61.25 41.35 -13.16
C ILE A 73 62.38 41.98 -12.33
N GLY A 74 62.06 43.02 -11.55
CA GLY A 74 62.99 43.68 -10.63
C GLY A 74 63.20 45.16 -10.99
N ASP A 75 64.45 45.61 -11.07
CA ASP A 75 64.79 46.96 -11.57
C ASP A 75 64.43 47.15 -13.05
N ILE A 76 64.32 46.06 -13.80
CA ILE A 76 63.94 46.04 -15.21
C ILE A 76 62.88 44.97 -15.40
N ASN A 77 61.73 45.36 -15.95
CA ASN A 77 60.57 44.49 -16.11
C ASN A 77 60.18 44.42 -17.60
N GLY A 78 59.83 43.23 -18.10
CA GLY A 78 59.34 43.04 -19.47
C GLY A 78 59.60 41.64 -20.05
N THR A 79 58.94 41.31 -21.15
CA THR A 79 58.93 39.96 -21.77
C THR A 79 59.98 39.74 -22.88
N SER A 80 60.81 40.75 -23.18
CA SER A 80 61.80 40.64 -24.27
C SER A 80 63.03 39.83 -23.87
N ASN A 81 63.23 38.68 -24.51
CA ASN A 81 64.43 37.85 -24.38
C ASN A 81 65.13 37.73 -25.76
N PRO A 82 66.40 38.18 -25.92
CA PRO A 82 67.26 38.83 -24.93
C PRO A 82 66.83 40.24 -24.52
N LEU A 83 67.10 40.62 -23.28
CA LEU A 83 66.87 41.95 -22.71
C LEU A 83 68.10 42.85 -22.90
N GLU A 84 67.98 43.92 -23.69
CA GLU A 84 69.03 44.93 -23.82
C GLU A 84 68.81 46.15 -22.90
N PHE A 85 69.81 46.50 -22.11
CA PHE A 85 69.81 47.73 -21.30
C PHE A 85 71.18 48.40 -21.22
N THR A 86 71.27 49.52 -20.49
CA THR A 86 72.53 50.25 -20.25
C THR A 86 72.70 50.48 -18.75
N ILE A 87 73.74 49.91 -18.15
CA ILE A 87 73.95 49.97 -16.70
C ILE A 87 74.44 51.37 -16.28
N THR A 88 73.68 52.02 -15.40
CA THR A 88 73.92 53.41 -14.94
C THR A 88 73.72 53.60 -13.43
N LYS A 89 73.34 52.52 -12.73
CA LYS A 89 73.29 52.33 -11.28
C LYS A 89 73.46 50.83 -10.99
N ASP A 90 73.61 50.43 -9.73
CA ASP A 90 73.46 49.03 -9.35
C ASP A 90 72.06 48.53 -9.74
N THR A 91 71.97 47.33 -10.32
CA THR A 91 70.76 46.80 -10.96
C THR A 91 70.53 45.34 -10.58
N GLU A 92 69.29 44.99 -10.23
CA GLU A 92 68.86 43.63 -9.88
C GLU A 92 67.74 43.16 -10.82
N VAL A 93 67.91 42.01 -11.49
CA VAL A 93 66.95 41.48 -12.47
C VAL A 93 66.78 39.96 -12.32
N THR A 94 65.56 39.52 -12.06
CA THR A 94 65.19 38.09 -12.02
C THR A 94 64.61 37.67 -13.36
N ALA A 95 64.98 36.49 -13.87
CA ALA A 95 64.23 35.82 -14.94
C ALA A 95 63.17 34.91 -14.33
N VAL A 96 61.92 35.07 -14.77
CA VAL A 96 60.80 34.21 -14.42
C VAL A 96 60.59 33.21 -15.55
N PHE A 97 60.56 31.93 -15.18
CA PHE A 97 60.22 30.82 -16.06
C PHE A 97 58.92 30.18 -15.58
N VAL A 98 58.07 29.77 -16.52
CA VAL A 98 56.89 28.94 -16.29
C VAL A 98 57.16 27.54 -16.84
N ARG A 99 56.35 26.56 -16.46
CA ARG A 99 56.43 25.22 -17.07
C ARG A 99 55.99 25.27 -18.53
N GLU A 100 56.41 24.29 -19.31
CA GLU A 100 55.84 24.06 -20.64
C GLU A 100 54.38 23.57 -20.51
N ASP A 101 53.50 24.28 -21.20
CA ASP A 101 52.05 24.13 -21.37
C ASP A 101 51.84 24.29 -22.89
N LEU A 102 51.22 23.30 -23.55
CA LEU A 102 51.28 23.13 -25.01
C LEU A 102 50.06 23.68 -25.75
N ASP A 103 48.87 23.50 -25.19
CA ASP A 103 47.59 23.93 -25.76
C ASP A 103 47.06 25.21 -25.08
N GLY A 104 47.37 25.44 -23.81
CA GLY A 104 47.16 26.69 -23.09
C GLY A 104 45.99 26.69 -22.11
N ASP A 105 45.61 25.54 -21.56
CA ASP A 105 44.51 25.41 -20.58
C ASP A 105 44.90 25.93 -19.17
N GLY A 106 46.20 25.88 -18.83
CA GLY A 106 46.76 26.29 -17.54
C GLY A 106 47.39 25.15 -16.73
N VAL A 107 47.28 23.90 -17.19
CA VAL A 107 47.94 22.71 -16.65
C VAL A 107 49.28 22.50 -17.39
N ALA A 108 50.23 21.81 -16.75
CA ALA A 108 51.56 21.62 -17.31
C ALA A 108 51.71 20.25 -17.96
N ASN A 109 52.39 20.18 -19.12
CA ASN A 109 52.63 18.98 -19.98
C ASN A 109 53.27 17.74 -19.29
N GLU A 110 53.56 17.79 -17.98
CA GLU A 110 54.07 16.67 -17.18
C GLU A 110 53.04 16.07 -16.20
N VAL A 111 51.87 16.69 -16.08
CA VAL A 111 50.71 16.24 -15.29
C VAL A 111 49.40 16.27 -16.09
N ASP A 112 49.34 17.09 -17.14
CA ASP A 112 48.33 17.05 -18.19
C ASP A 112 48.20 15.64 -18.80
N GLN A 113 46.96 15.11 -18.78
CA GLN A 113 46.53 13.85 -19.39
C GLN A 113 45.67 14.06 -20.64
N CYS A 114 45.26 15.30 -20.92
CA CYS A 114 44.33 15.73 -21.95
C CYS A 114 44.96 16.75 -22.95
N PRO A 115 46.10 16.44 -23.61
CA PRO A 115 47.02 17.41 -24.24
C PRO A 115 46.56 18.05 -25.57
N ASN A 116 45.26 18.28 -25.73
CA ASN A 116 44.64 19.04 -26.82
C ASN A 116 43.42 19.87 -26.34
N THR A 117 43.29 20.15 -25.04
CA THR A 117 42.17 20.90 -24.47
C THR A 117 42.18 22.34 -25.00
N GLN A 118 41.00 22.96 -25.15
CA GLN A 118 40.93 24.29 -25.75
C GLN A 118 41.33 25.38 -24.75
N PRO A 119 42.31 26.26 -25.07
CA PRO A 119 42.83 27.23 -24.12
C PRO A 119 41.75 28.21 -23.64
N GLY A 120 41.42 28.12 -22.36
CA GLY A 120 40.37 28.91 -21.71
C GLY A 120 39.01 28.21 -21.57
N GLU A 121 38.91 26.90 -21.79
CA GLU A 121 37.91 26.08 -21.06
C GLU A 121 38.34 25.91 -19.60
N GLU A 122 37.39 25.58 -18.72
CA GLU A 122 37.70 25.19 -17.33
C GLU A 122 38.03 23.70 -17.29
N VAL A 123 39.06 23.35 -16.52
CA VAL A 123 39.70 22.02 -16.52
C VAL A 123 39.96 21.54 -15.09
N ASP A 124 40.07 20.21 -14.94
CA ASP A 124 40.41 19.54 -13.69
C ASP A 124 41.93 19.60 -13.37
N GLU A 125 42.39 18.86 -12.34
CA GLU A 125 43.82 18.80 -12.00
C GLU A 125 44.69 18.03 -13.02
N ASN A 126 44.07 17.40 -14.03
CA ASN A 126 44.70 16.61 -15.10
C ASN A 126 44.61 17.30 -16.48
N GLY A 127 44.07 18.52 -16.58
CA GLY A 127 43.95 19.28 -17.84
C GLY A 127 42.77 18.84 -18.72
N CYS A 128 41.84 18.05 -18.18
CA CYS A 128 40.65 17.60 -18.88
C CYS A 128 39.51 18.59 -18.61
N SER A 129 38.91 19.14 -19.68
CA SER A 129 37.63 19.83 -19.57
C SER A 129 36.49 18.80 -19.52
N VAL A 130 35.29 19.21 -19.09
CA VAL A 130 34.10 18.34 -18.98
C VAL A 130 33.76 17.61 -20.30
N ARG A 131 34.24 18.09 -21.46
CA ARG A 131 34.06 17.41 -22.77
C ARG A 131 35.00 16.21 -22.99
N GLN A 132 35.92 16.01 -22.07
CA GLN A 132 37.08 15.11 -22.16
C GLN A 132 37.21 14.21 -20.92
N SER A 133 36.25 14.29 -20.00
CA SER A 133 36.02 13.31 -18.95
C SER A 133 35.52 11.98 -19.54
N ASP A 134 35.89 10.89 -18.88
CA ASP A 134 35.57 9.49 -19.17
C ASP A 134 35.56 8.82 -17.78
N SER A 135 34.38 8.82 -17.14
CA SER A 135 34.24 8.69 -15.69
C SER A 135 34.34 7.25 -15.17
N ASP A 136 33.95 6.25 -15.96
CA ASP A 136 34.15 4.83 -15.63
C ASP A 136 35.35 4.20 -16.34
N GLY A 137 35.84 4.80 -17.43
CA GLY A 137 37.02 4.37 -18.17
C GLY A 137 36.75 3.39 -19.31
N ASP A 138 35.51 3.26 -19.82
CA ASP A 138 35.20 2.38 -20.94
C ASP A 138 35.79 2.86 -22.29
N GLY A 139 36.07 4.16 -22.43
CA GLY A 139 36.60 4.80 -23.62
C GLY A 139 35.62 5.69 -24.41
N ILE A 140 34.41 5.93 -23.91
CA ILE A 140 33.45 6.93 -24.38
C ILE A 140 33.38 8.09 -23.37
N ASN A 141 33.63 9.32 -23.82
CA ASN A 141 33.57 10.48 -22.93
C ASN A 141 32.13 10.73 -22.43
N ASP A 142 31.95 11.03 -21.14
CA ASP A 142 30.67 11.23 -20.42
C ASP A 142 29.60 11.95 -21.25
N ASN A 143 29.97 13.04 -21.92
CA ASN A 143 29.08 13.88 -22.71
C ASN A 143 28.71 13.32 -24.11
N ASN A 144 29.03 12.05 -24.39
CA ASN A 144 28.52 11.25 -25.51
C ASN A 144 28.14 9.82 -25.06
N ASP A 145 28.32 9.51 -23.77
CA ASP A 145 27.90 8.28 -23.12
C ASP A 145 26.43 8.42 -22.70
N LEU A 146 25.65 7.36 -22.90
CA LEU A 146 24.23 7.26 -22.50
C LEU A 146 24.02 6.22 -21.39
N CYS A 147 25.06 5.52 -20.95
CA CYS A 147 25.04 4.27 -20.19
C CYS A 147 26.21 4.14 -19.20
N GLY A 148 26.53 5.21 -18.46
CA GLY A 148 27.65 5.22 -17.52
C GLY A 148 27.58 4.18 -16.38
N GLU A 149 28.74 3.96 -15.74
CA GLU A 149 29.06 2.82 -14.87
C GLU A 149 29.12 1.47 -15.62
N THR A 150 29.70 1.48 -16.83
CA THR A 150 30.01 0.27 -17.61
C THR A 150 30.77 -0.78 -16.77
N PRO A 151 30.31 -2.05 -16.70
CA PRO A 151 30.95 -3.08 -15.87
C PRO A 151 32.41 -3.40 -16.23
N GLU A 152 33.29 -3.53 -15.22
CA GLU A 152 34.76 -3.64 -15.39
C GLU A 152 35.17 -4.78 -16.36
N GLY A 153 35.53 -4.39 -17.58
CA GLY A 153 36.07 -5.30 -18.61
C GLY A 153 35.08 -5.78 -19.67
N GLU A 154 33.86 -5.26 -19.68
CA GLU A 154 32.96 -5.35 -20.84
C GLU A 154 33.41 -4.39 -21.96
N THR A 155 32.68 -4.35 -23.09
CA THR A 155 33.02 -3.49 -24.23
C THR A 155 31.76 -2.88 -24.83
N VAL A 156 31.78 -1.56 -25.00
CA VAL A 156 30.59 -0.78 -25.32
C VAL A 156 30.37 -0.53 -26.80
N ASN A 157 29.17 -0.04 -27.14
CA ASN A 157 28.78 0.36 -28.48
C ASN A 157 29.31 1.76 -28.84
N SER A 158 28.65 2.52 -29.73
CA SER A 158 29.08 3.90 -30.06
C SER A 158 28.59 4.97 -29.09
N ASP A 159 27.72 4.58 -28.16
CA ASP A 159 26.83 5.42 -27.38
C ASP A 159 26.99 5.10 -25.87
N GLY A 160 28.09 4.44 -25.48
CA GLY A 160 28.43 4.08 -24.09
C GLY A 160 27.86 2.76 -23.57
N CYS A 161 26.86 2.16 -24.21
CA CYS A 161 26.19 0.98 -23.63
C CYS A 161 26.93 -0.33 -23.94
N SER A 162 27.19 -1.15 -22.91
CA SER A 162 27.60 -2.56 -23.05
C SER A 162 26.41 -3.48 -23.35
N GLU A 163 26.68 -4.71 -23.83
CA GLU A 163 25.64 -5.71 -24.16
C GLU A 163 24.83 -6.19 -22.92
N SER A 164 25.25 -5.85 -21.70
CA SER A 164 24.50 -6.10 -20.46
C SER A 164 23.58 -4.95 -20.01
N GLN A 165 23.77 -3.74 -20.56
CA GLN A 165 22.99 -2.52 -20.27
C GLN A 165 21.96 -2.20 -21.37
N LEU A 166 21.82 -3.04 -22.41
CA LEU A 166 20.84 -2.83 -23.48
C LEU A 166 19.44 -3.28 -23.06
N ASP A 167 18.47 -2.45 -23.41
CA ASP A 167 17.02 -2.61 -23.26
C ASP A 167 16.44 -2.12 -24.62
N ASP A 168 15.95 -3.05 -25.44
CA ASP A 168 15.65 -2.80 -26.88
C ASP A 168 14.23 -2.24 -27.12
N ASP A 169 13.28 -2.45 -26.20
CA ASP A 169 11.90 -1.94 -26.25
C ASP A 169 11.58 -0.90 -25.16
N VAL A 170 12.46 -0.73 -24.17
CA VAL A 170 12.47 0.31 -23.13
C VAL A 170 11.35 0.12 -22.10
N ASP A 171 11.22 -1.10 -21.60
CA ASP A 171 10.31 -1.46 -20.49
C ASP A 171 10.96 -1.36 -19.09
N GLY A 172 12.29 -1.27 -19.03
CA GLY A 172 13.07 -1.23 -17.78
C GLY A 172 13.76 -2.55 -17.40
N VAL A 173 13.64 -3.61 -18.20
CA VAL A 173 14.28 -4.91 -17.99
C VAL A 173 15.26 -5.20 -19.12
N PHE A 174 16.56 -5.13 -18.83
CA PHE A 174 17.61 -5.37 -19.83
C PHE A 174 17.45 -6.70 -20.58
N ASN A 175 17.78 -6.70 -21.88
CA ASN A 175 17.75 -7.80 -22.88
C ASN A 175 18.39 -9.13 -22.44
N SER A 176 19.13 -9.15 -21.33
CA SER A 176 19.78 -10.34 -20.75
C SER A 176 18.98 -11.04 -19.65
N LEU A 177 17.92 -10.40 -19.16
CA LEU A 177 16.98 -10.87 -18.14
C LEU A 177 15.53 -10.92 -18.65
N ASP A 178 15.20 -10.06 -19.61
CA ASP A 178 13.93 -10.03 -20.31
C ASP A 178 13.60 -11.35 -21.05
N LEU A 179 12.30 -11.68 -21.09
CA LEU A 179 11.68 -12.81 -21.78
C LEU A 179 10.60 -12.39 -22.80
N CYS A 180 10.27 -11.10 -22.88
CA CYS A 180 9.17 -10.49 -23.61
C CYS A 180 9.60 -9.31 -24.53
N PRO A 181 10.68 -9.42 -25.37
CA PRO A 181 11.40 -8.32 -26.07
C PRO A 181 10.67 -7.64 -27.25
N ASP A 182 9.36 -7.45 -27.13
CA ASP A 182 8.50 -6.66 -28.01
C ASP A 182 7.38 -6.01 -27.14
N THR A 183 7.71 -5.57 -25.92
CA THR A 183 6.76 -5.01 -24.93
C THR A 183 6.12 -3.71 -25.42
N PRO A 184 4.78 -3.54 -25.28
CA PRO A 184 4.14 -2.28 -25.62
C PRO A 184 4.58 -1.16 -24.67
N SER A 185 5.44 -0.28 -25.17
CA SER A 185 5.96 0.88 -24.43
C SER A 185 4.84 1.66 -23.71
N GLY A 186 4.98 1.75 -22.37
CA GLY A 186 3.99 2.35 -21.47
C GLY A 186 3.15 1.37 -20.64
N GLU A 187 3.31 0.06 -20.82
CA GLU A 187 2.70 -0.96 -19.95
C GLU A 187 3.62 -1.32 -18.75
N GLU A 188 3.04 -1.58 -17.57
CA GLU A 188 3.81 -2.05 -16.40
C GLU A 188 4.22 -3.52 -16.56
N VAL A 189 5.51 -3.81 -16.41
CA VAL A 189 6.09 -5.15 -16.54
C VAL A 189 6.48 -5.79 -15.20
N ASP A 190 6.53 -7.13 -15.18
CA ASP A 190 7.17 -7.86 -14.08
C ASP A 190 8.69 -8.02 -14.29
N GLY A 191 9.38 -8.62 -13.31
CA GLY A 191 10.85 -8.76 -13.31
C GLY A 191 11.45 -9.66 -14.40
N ASN A 192 10.68 -10.02 -15.44
CA ASN A 192 11.13 -10.70 -16.65
C ASN A 192 10.72 -9.94 -17.94
N GLY A 193 10.36 -8.65 -17.86
CA GLY A 193 9.95 -7.81 -19.00
C GLY A 193 8.52 -8.05 -19.50
N CYS A 194 7.74 -8.90 -18.83
CA CYS A 194 6.41 -9.28 -19.31
C CYS A 194 5.31 -8.44 -18.66
N SER A 195 4.55 -7.70 -19.48
CA SER A 195 3.35 -6.95 -19.07
C SER A 195 2.14 -7.87 -18.88
N GLU A 196 1.08 -7.36 -18.27
CA GLU A 196 -0.19 -8.11 -18.14
C GLU A 196 -0.90 -8.36 -19.49
N SER A 197 -0.54 -7.65 -20.57
CA SER A 197 -1.10 -7.91 -21.91
C SER A 197 -0.43 -9.11 -22.61
N GLN A 198 0.82 -9.42 -22.23
CA GLN A 198 1.64 -10.49 -22.83
C GLN A 198 1.62 -11.81 -22.05
N LYS A 199 1.19 -11.82 -20.77
CA LYS A 199 1.22 -13.02 -19.93
C LYS A 199 0.31 -14.12 -20.46
N ASP A 200 0.89 -15.30 -20.57
CA ASP A 200 0.26 -16.60 -20.81
C ASP A 200 0.65 -17.48 -19.60
N THR A 201 -0.33 -17.82 -18.74
CA THR A 201 -0.05 -18.37 -17.40
C THR A 201 0.18 -19.89 -17.40
N ASP A 202 -0.32 -20.62 -18.41
CA ASP A 202 -0.15 -22.08 -18.51
C ASP A 202 0.67 -22.55 -19.74
N GLY A 203 0.89 -21.66 -20.71
CA GLY A 203 1.75 -21.87 -21.87
C GLY A 203 1.03 -22.53 -23.06
N ASP A 204 -0.29 -22.43 -23.17
CA ASP A 204 -1.04 -22.97 -24.31
C ASP A 204 -0.92 -22.14 -25.61
N GLY A 205 -0.53 -20.87 -25.50
CA GLY A 205 -0.37 -19.92 -26.60
C GLY A 205 -1.44 -18.83 -26.69
N VAL A 206 -2.37 -18.73 -25.73
CA VAL A 206 -3.34 -17.64 -25.60
C VAL A 206 -3.07 -16.83 -24.33
N VAL A 207 -2.97 -15.50 -24.47
CA VAL A 207 -2.71 -14.60 -23.33
C VAL A 207 -3.90 -14.49 -22.37
N ASN A 208 -3.62 -14.28 -21.09
CA ASN A 208 -4.57 -14.16 -19.96
C ASN A 208 -5.80 -13.28 -20.23
N SER A 209 -5.66 -12.27 -21.09
CA SER A 209 -6.71 -11.30 -21.44
C SER A 209 -7.70 -11.79 -22.50
N LEU A 210 -7.39 -12.91 -23.17
CA LEU A 210 -8.20 -13.58 -24.20
C LEU A 210 -8.53 -15.04 -23.86
N ASP A 211 -7.73 -15.66 -22.99
CA ASP A 211 -7.95 -16.99 -22.44
C ASP A 211 -9.21 -17.02 -21.54
N GLN A 212 -10.07 -18.01 -21.79
CA GLN A 212 -11.30 -18.30 -21.07
C GLN A 212 -11.24 -19.64 -20.31
N CYS A 213 -10.14 -20.38 -20.45
CA CYS A 213 -9.94 -21.73 -19.95
C CYS A 213 -8.66 -21.91 -19.08
N PRO A 214 -8.25 -20.94 -18.22
CA PRO A 214 -6.94 -20.91 -17.57
C PRO A 214 -6.62 -22.18 -16.76
N GLY A 215 -5.44 -22.73 -17.01
CA GLY A 215 -4.98 -24.02 -16.49
C GLY A 215 -5.00 -25.15 -17.53
N THR A 216 -4.96 -24.83 -18.82
CA THR A 216 -4.85 -25.77 -19.92
C THR A 216 -3.60 -26.67 -19.76
N PRO A 217 -3.71 -28.00 -20.00
CA PRO A 217 -2.56 -28.89 -19.85
C PRO A 217 -1.45 -28.63 -20.90
N GLU A 218 -0.23 -28.37 -20.44
CA GLU A 218 0.98 -28.13 -21.24
C GLU A 218 1.06 -29.02 -22.51
N GLY A 219 0.96 -28.39 -23.69
CA GLY A 219 1.03 -29.08 -24.98
C GLY A 219 -0.27 -29.72 -25.48
N ALA A 220 -1.42 -29.37 -24.89
CA ALA A 220 -2.73 -29.51 -25.54
C ALA A 220 -2.81 -28.68 -26.83
N THR A 221 -3.89 -28.85 -27.59
CA THR A 221 -4.24 -27.96 -28.71
C THR A 221 -5.53 -27.25 -28.37
N VAL A 222 -5.49 -25.92 -28.40
CA VAL A 222 -6.60 -25.04 -28.00
C VAL A 222 -7.25 -24.35 -29.20
N ASP A 223 -8.41 -23.75 -28.94
CA ASP A 223 -9.15 -22.90 -29.87
C ASP A 223 -8.66 -21.42 -29.83
N GLU A 224 -9.50 -20.47 -30.24
CA GLU A 224 -9.18 -19.03 -30.19
C GLU A 224 -9.43 -18.37 -28.82
N ASN A 225 -9.77 -19.15 -27.79
CA ASN A 225 -10.13 -18.72 -26.43
C ASN A 225 -9.33 -19.47 -25.33
N GLY A 226 -8.23 -20.16 -25.66
CA GLY A 226 -7.46 -20.98 -24.72
C GLY A 226 -8.11 -22.33 -24.37
N CYS A 227 -9.26 -22.66 -24.95
CA CYS A 227 -10.00 -23.87 -24.57
C CYS A 227 -9.57 -25.09 -25.40
N SER A 228 -9.11 -26.15 -24.73
CA SER A 228 -8.91 -27.45 -25.37
C SER A 228 -10.23 -28.24 -25.52
N ASP A 229 -10.25 -29.23 -26.42
CA ASP A 229 -11.33 -30.25 -26.57
C ASP A 229 -11.77 -30.92 -25.23
N SER A 230 -11.03 -30.74 -24.13
CA SER A 230 -11.32 -31.29 -22.79
C SER A 230 -11.76 -30.27 -21.73
N GLN A 231 -11.94 -29.00 -22.11
CA GLN A 231 -12.42 -27.92 -21.24
C GLN A 231 -13.73 -27.27 -21.74
N ILE A 232 -14.16 -27.55 -22.98
CA ILE A 232 -15.38 -26.96 -23.56
C ILE A 232 -16.63 -27.52 -22.90
N ASP A 233 -17.47 -26.61 -22.40
CA ASP A 233 -18.82 -26.79 -21.84
C ASP A 233 -19.70 -25.76 -22.57
N THR A 234 -20.49 -26.23 -23.56
CA THR A 234 -21.18 -25.37 -24.53
C THR A 234 -22.48 -24.74 -23.99
N ASP A 235 -23.17 -25.39 -23.06
CA ASP A 235 -24.44 -24.89 -22.49
C ASP A 235 -24.30 -24.29 -21.08
N GLY A 236 -23.18 -24.51 -20.39
CA GLY A 236 -22.81 -23.89 -19.13
C GLY A 236 -23.44 -24.53 -17.90
N ASP A 237 -23.70 -25.84 -17.93
CA ASP A 237 -24.25 -26.59 -16.80
C ASP A 237 -23.20 -27.12 -15.80
N GLY A 238 -21.92 -27.21 -16.22
CA GLY A 238 -20.79 -27.76 -15.46
C GLY A 238 -20.26 -29.12 -15.96
N VAL A 239 -20.76 -29.65 -17.08
CA VAL A 239 -20.37 -30.93 -17.69
C VAL A 239 -19.86 -30.71 -19.12
N ILE A 240 -18.59 -31.03 -19.36
CA ILE A 240 -17.95 -30.80 -20.67
C ILE A 240 -18.57 -31.61 -21.82
N ASP A 241 -18.65 -31.01 -23.02
CA ASP A 241 -19.22 -31.54 -24.27
C ASP A 241 -18.82 -33.00 -24.62
N SER A 242 -17.65 -33.43 -24.13
CA SER A 242 -17.09 -34.76 -24.40
C SER A 242 -17.69 -35.90 -23.55
N VAL A 243 -18.44 -35.56 -22.50
CA VAL A 243 -19.11 -36.52 -21.59
C VAL A 243 -20.55 -36.15 -21.23
N ASP A 244 -21.02 -34.98 -21.63
CA ASP A 244 -22.43 -34.58 -21.59
C ASP A 244 -23.30 -35.42 -22.57
N GLU A 245 -24.52 -35.76 -22.15
CA GLU A 245 -25.54 -36.44 -22.94
C GLU A 245 -26.79 -35.55 -23.21
N CYS A 246 -26.84 -34.31 -22.67
CA CYS A 246 -27.96 -33.37 -22.65
C CYS A 246 -27.59 -31.91 -23.10
N PRO A 247 -26.97 -31.68 -24.29
CA PRO A 247 -26.29 -30.42 -24.70
C PRO A 247 -27.20 -29.22 -25.07
N ASP A 248 -28.30 -29.04 -24.36
CA ASP A 248 -29.23 -27.90 -24.43
C ASP A 248 -29.76 -27.57 -22.99
N THR A 249 -29.04 -27.98 -21.94
CA THR A 249 -29.44 -27.83 -20.54
C THR A 249 -29.37 -26.35 -20.10
N PRO A 250 -30.39 -25.80 -19.42
CA PRO A 250 -30.35 -24.39 -19.02
C PRO A 250 -29.32 -24.11 -17.92
N VAL A 251 -28.36 -23.22 -18.20
CA VAL A 251 -27.37 -22.64 -17.25
C VAL A 251 -27.93 -22.51 -15.83
N GLY A 252 -27.23 -23.13 -14.87
CA GLY A 252 -27.61 -23.10 -13.45
C GLY A 252 -28.72 -24.07 -13.03
N SER A 253 -29.10 -25.02 -13.90
CA SER A 253 -29.82 -26.22 -13.49
C SER A 253 -28.98 -27.08 -12.54
N ASN A 254 -29.64 -27.89 -11.69
CA ASN A 254 -28.92 -28.94 -10.95
C ASN A 254 -28.92 -30.20 -11.82
N VAL A 255 -27.74 -30.58 -12.30
CA VAL A 255 -27.55 -31.67 -13.26
C VAL A 255 -26.88 -32.88 -12.62
N ASP A 256 -26.99 -34.04 -13.25
CA ASP A 256 -26.20 -35.22 -12.88
C ASP A 256 -24.86 -35.29 -13.63
N LEU A 257 -24.14 -36.42 -13.52
CA LEU A 257 -22.81 -36.57 -14.13
C LEU A 257 -22.82 -36.70 -15.66
N GLN A 258 -24.00 -36.67 -16.29
CA GLN A 258 -24.24 -36.75 -17.74
C GLN A 258 -24.83 -35.44 -18.31
N GLY A 259 -24.80 -34.33 -17.54
CA GLY A 259 -25.33 -33.02 -17.96
C GLY A 259 -26.86 -32.91 -18.01
N CYS A 260 -27.56 -33.94 -17.54
CA CYS A 260 -29.02 -33.96 -17.59
C CYS A 260 -29.63 -33.43 -16.28
N ALA A 261 -30.46 -32.38 -16.38
CA ALA A 261 -31.33 -31.99 -15.27
C ALA A 261 -32.50 -32.99 -15.11
N PRO A 262 -33.12 -33.11 -13.91
CA PRO A 262 -34.22 -34.05 -13.67
C PRO A 262 -35.39 -33.94 -14.66
N SER A 263 -35.71 -32.74 -15.13
CA SER A 263 -36.79 -32.48 -16.11
C SER A 263 -36.42 -32.79 -17.57
N GLN A 264 -35.26 -33.38 -17.82
CA GLN A 264 -34.82 -33.90 -19.13
C GLN A 264 -34.70 -35.43 -19.13
N LYS A 265 -34.93 -36.08 -17.98
CA LYS A 265 -34.72 -37.50 -17.77
C LYS A 265 -36.02 -38.29 -17.90
N ASP A 266 -35.95 -39.42 -18.57
CA ASP A 266 -37.03 -40.37 -18.86
C ASP A 266 -36.36 -41.75 -18.75
N THR A 267 -36.41 -42.32 -17.54
CA THR A 267 -35.54 -43.44 -17.13
C THR A 267 -36.02 -44.80 -17.63
N ASP A 268 -37.33 -45.00 -17.84
CA ASP A 268 -37.89 -46.25 -18.37
C ASP A 268 -38.30 -46.19 -19.86
N GLY A 269 -38.49 -44.99 -20.41
CA GLY A 269 -38.80 -44.74 -21.82
C GLY A 269 -40.28 -44.72 -22.17
N ASP A 270 -41.19 -44.53 -21.20
CA ASP A 270 -42.64 -44.47 -21.46
C ASP A 270 -43.08 -43.16 -22.18
N GLY A 271 -42.31 -42.08 -22.03
CA GLY A 271 -42.57 -40.75 -22.59
C GLY A 271 -43.00 -39.67 -21.58
N VAL A 272 -42.92 -39.94 -20.27
CA VAL A 272 -43.11 -39.03 -19.14
C VAL A 272 -41.75 -38.85 -18.44
N THR A 273 -41.43 -37.64 -17.97
CA THR A 273 -40.12 -37.37 -17.35
C THR A 273 -40.11 -37.70 -15.86
N ASP A 274 -38.95 -38.14 -15.34
CA ASP A 274 -38.68 -38.58 -13.95
C ASP A 274 -39.16 -37.58 -12.86
N ASP A 275 -39.35 -36.29 -13.22
CA ASP A 275 -39.79 -35.23 -12.31
C ASP A 275 -41.33 -35.10 -12.17
N ILE A 276 -42.10 -35.76 -13.03
CA ILE A 276 -43.58 -35.78 -13.04
C ILE A 276 -44.18 -37.19 -13.15
N ASP A 277 -43.40 -38.18 -13.54
CA ASP A 277 -43.76 -39.61 -13.48
C ASP A 277 -43.96 -40.09 -12.02
N GLN A 278 -44.86 -41.05 -11.86
CA GLN A 278 -45.19 -41.71 -10.58
C GLN A 278 -44.93 -43.23 -10.61
N CYS A 279 -44.50 -43.79 -11.74
CA CYS A 279 -44.32 -45.23 -11.97
C CYS A 279 -43.01 -45.55 -12.74
N ALA A 280 -41.87 -45.09 -12.22
CA ALA A 280 -40.52 -45.10 -12.84
C ALA A 280 -39.83 -46.47 -13.11
N ASP A 281 -40.61 -47.52 -13.40
CA ASP A 281 -40.19 -48.87 -13.80
C ASP A 281 -41.20 -49.44 -14.84
N THR A 282 -41.98 -48.60 -15.51
CA THR A 282 -43.15 -48.99 -16.32
C THR A 282 -42.75 -49.85 -17.54
N PRO A 283 -43.39 -51.01 -17.78
CA PRO A 283 -42.93 -51.93 -18.83
C PRO A 283 -43.03 -51.38 -20.27
N GLU A 284 -41.87 -51.31 -20.97
CA GLU A 284 -41.70 -50.84 -22.36
C GLU A 284 -42.87 -51.22 -23.30
N GLY A 285 -43.76 -50.26 -23.55
CA GLY A 285 -44.85 -50.38 -24.54
C GLY A 285 -46.23 -50.77 -24.01
N GLU A 286 -46.50 -50.67 -22.71
CA GLU A 286 -47.87 -50.52 -22.17
C GLU A 286 -48.47 -49.14 -22.57
N ASP A 287 -49.80 -48.96 -22.45
CA ASP A 287 -50.48 -47.66 -22.65
C ASP A 287 -50.62 -46.95 -21.28
N VAL A 288 -49.87 -45.86 -21.06
CA VAL A 288 -49.76 -45.11 -19.79
C VAL A 288 -50.74 -43.92 -19.67
N ASP A 289 -50.89 -43.35 -18.46
CA ASP A 289 -51.72 -42.16 -18.21
C ASP A 289 -50.93 -40.83 -18.15
N GLU A 290 -51.47 -39.77 -17.51
CA GLU A 290 -50.80 -38.46 -17.43
C GLU A 290 -49.73 -38.36 -16.32
N PHE A 291 -49.45 -39.48 -15.64
CA PHE A 291 -48.44 -39.64 -14.58
C PHE A 291 -47.57 -40.91 -14.76
N GLY A 292 -47.46 -41.40 -16.00
CA GLY A 292 -46.64 -42.56 -16.40
C GLY A 292 -47.18 -43.95 -16.00
N CYS A 293 -48.09 -44.02 -15.03
CA CYS A 293 -48.60 -45.29 -14.54
C CYS A 293 -49.46 -46.06 -15.57
N SER A 294 -49.16 -47.35 -15.75
CA SER A 294 -50.02 -48.26 -16.52
C SER A 294 -51.17 -48.80 -15.68
N ALA A 295 -52.12 -49.47 -16.33
CA ALA A 295 -53.24 -50.12 -15.64
C ALA A 295 -52.82 -51.29 -14.72
N SER A 296 -51.58 -51.81 -14.81
CA SER A 296 -51.08 -52.87 -13.91
C SER A 296 -50.48 -52.37 -12.60
N GLU A 297 -50.00 -51.12 -12.53
CA GLU A 297 -49.45 -50.54 -11.28
C GLU A 297 -50.53 -49.93 -10.36
N THR A 298 -51.80 -49.92 -10.75
CA THR A 298 -52.85 -49.23 -9.97
C THR A 298 -53.20 -49.91 -8.63
N ASP A 299 -52.98 -49.19 -7.54
CA ASP A 299 -53.53 -49.41 -6.19
C ASP A 299 -54.86 -48.60 -6.05
N GLY A 300 -55.84 -49.13 -5.32
CA GLY A 300 -57.23 -48.65 -5.29
C GLY A 300 -57.62 -47.83 -4.05
N ASP A 301 -56.97 -48.11 -2.93
CA ASP A 301 -57.14 -47.45 -1.64
C ASP A 301 -55.82 -46.96 -1.02
N GLY A 302 -54.67 -47.31 -1.62
CA GLY A 302 -53.37 -46.69 -1.36
C GLY A 302 -52.60 -47.31 -0.20
N ASP A 303 -52.76 -48.62 0.04
CA ASP A 303 -52.10 -49.32 1.14
C ASP A 303 -50.73 -49.92 0.78
N GLY A 304 -50.42 -49.99 -0.52
CA GLY A 304 -49.16 -50.53 -1.06
C GLY A 304 -49.31 -51.85 -1.82
N VAL A 305 -50.52 -52.39 -1.99
CA VAL A 305 -50.78 -53.62 -2.76
C VAL A 305 -51.71 -53.33 -3.95
N THR A 306 -51.32 -53.77 -5.16
CA THR A 306 -52.09 -53.53 -6.38
C THR A 306 -53.47 -54.21 -6.35
N ASN A 307 -54.45 -53.60 -7.03
CA ASN A 307 -55.86 -54.03 -7.07
C ASN A 307 -56.11 -55.50 -7.51
N ASP A 308 -55.11 -56.18 -8.09
CA ASP A 308 -55.20 -57.57 -8.52
C ASP A 308 -54.57 -58.58 -7.55
N LEU A 309 -53.83 -58.11 -6.54
CA LEU A 309 -53.17 -58.90 -5.50
C LEU A 309 -53.80 -58.72 -4.10
N ASP A 310 -54.42 -57.57 -3.84
CA ASP A 310 -55.12 -57.25 -2.59
C ASP A 310 -56.28 -58.23 -2.26
N GLN A 311 -56.43 -58.53 -0.97
CA GLN A 311 -57.47 -59.38 -0.38
C GLN A 311 -58.25 -58.71 0.77
N CYS A 312 -57.85 -57.50 1.19
CA CYS A 312 -58.42 -56.71 2.28
C CYS A 312 -58.99 -55.33 1.84
N PRO A 313 -59.65 -55.18 0.66
CA PRO A 313 -59.94 -53.87 0.05
C PRO A 313 -60.79 -52.96 0.93
N GLY A 314 -60.24 -51.78 1.23
CA GLY A 314 -60.77 -50.79 2.15
C GLY A 314 -59.89 -50.57 3.39
N THR A 315 -58.57 -50.75 3.28
CA THR A 315 -57.60 -50.52 4.35
C THR A 315 -57.60 -49.04 4.80
N PRO A 316 -57.47 -48.74 6.11
CA PRO A 316 -57.39 -47.36 6.57
C PRO A 316 -56.12 -46.64 6.09
N GLU A 317 -56.32 -45.51 5.42
CA GLU A 317 -55.27 -44.62 4.88
C GLU A 317 -54.14 -44.35 5.90
N GLY A 318 -52.94 -44.89 5.63
CA GLY A 318 -51.73 -44.72 6.45
C GLY A 318 -51.41 -45.86 7.41
N GLU A 319 -52.15 -46.96 7.43
CA GLU A 319 -51.76 -48.21 8.12
C GLU A 319 -50.85 -49.08 7.23
N THR A 320 -49.87 -49.77 7.82
CA THR A 320 -48.96 -50.66 7.09
C THR A 320 -49.52 -52.07 6.94
N VAL A 321 -49.46 -52.62 5.73
CA VAL A 321 -50.06 -53.93 5.36
C VAL A 321 -49.04 -55.05 5.16
N ASP A 322 -49.53 -56.29 5.11
CA ASP A 322 -48.78 -57.46 4.61
C ASP A 322 -48.96 -57.69 3.11
N GLU A 323 -48.34 -58.76 2.58
CA GLU A 323 -48.32 -59.14 1.15
C GLU A 323 -49.69 -59.43 0.50
N ASN A 324 -50.80 -59.22 1.22
CA ASN A 324 -52.18 -59.39 0.78
C ASN A 324 -53.08 -58.16 1.02
N GLY A 325 -52.52 -56.99 1.38
CA GLY A 325 -53.27 -55.75 1.65
C GLY A 325 -53.85 -55.65 3.08
N CYS A 326 -53.47 -56.53 4.01
CA CYS A 326 -54.08 -56.58 5.34
C CYS A 326 -53.21 -55.89 6.42
N SER A 327 -53.74 -54.84 7.07
CA SER A 327 -53.06 -54.08 8.13
C SER A 327 -53.11 -54.76 9.50
N ASP A 328 -52.20 -54.39 10.41
CA ASP A 328 -52.11 -55.00 11.74
C ASP A 328 -53.36 -54.79 12.62
N SER A 329 -54.13 -53.70 12.41
CA SER A 329 -55.41 -53.47 13.11
C SER A 329 -56.51 -54.48 12.74
N GLN A 330 -56.28 -55.28 11.71
CA GLN A 330 -57.22 -56.26 11.17
C GLN A 330 -56.82 -57.72 11.48
N LYS A 331 -55.75 -57.94 12.27
CA LYS A 331 -55.17 -59.27 12.52
C LYS A 331 -55.64 -59.90 13.83
N ASP A 332 -55.77 -61.22 13.77
CA ASP A 332 -56.12 -62.19 14.82
C ASP A 332 -55.17 -63.38 14.57
N SER A 333 -53.97 -63.31 15.16
CA SER A 333 -52.82 -64.10 14.74
C SER A 333 -52.82 -65.56 15.20
N ASP A 334 -53.56 -65.89 16.27
CA ASP A 334 -53.73 -67.27 16.72
C ASP A 334 -55.16 -67.85 16.56
N GLY A 335 -56.14 -67.00 16.25
CA GLY A 335 -57.49 -67.41 15.85
C GLY A 335 -58.46 -67.67 17.02
N ASP A 336 -58.16 -67.23 18.24
CA ASP A 336 -59.04 -67.43 19.40
C ASP A 336 -60.31 -66.56 19.38
N GLY A 337 -60.27 -65.43 18.65
CA GLY A 337 -61.38 -64.49 18.47
C GLY A 337 -61.24 -63.14 19.17
N VAL A 338 -60.06 -62.82 19.73
CA VAL A 338 -59.63 -61.45 20.09
C VAL A 338 -58.68 -60.91 18.99
N LEU A 339 -58.69 -59.60 18.72
CA LEU A 339 -57.75 -58.98 17.78
C LEU A 339 -56.39 -58.74 18.46
N ASP A 340 -55.30 -58.78 17.68
CA ASP A 340 -53.92 -58.70 18.19
C ASP A 340 -53.63 -57.41 19.01
N GLU A 341 -54.40 -56.33 18.83
CA GLU A 341 -54.28 -55.09 19.61
C GLU A 341 -54.94 -55.14 21.00
N ASP A 342 -55.94 -56.01 21.21
CA ASP A 342 -56.68 -56.19 22.47
C ASP A 342 -56.24 -57.47 23.24
N ASP A 343 -55.43 -58.34 22.62
CA ASP A 343 -54.94 -59.60 23.22
C ASP A 343 -53.65 -59.42 24.04
N ILE A 344 -53.67 -59.85 25.31
CA ILE A 344 -52.53 -59.81 26.24
C ILE A 344 -51.73 -61.13 26.23
N CYS A 345 -52.24 -62.16 25.57
CA CYS A 345 -51.72 -63.53 25.49
C CYS A 345 -51.65 -64.11 24.04
N PRO A 346 -51.12 -63.39 23.02
CA PRO A 346 -51.26 -63.65 21.56
C PRO A 346 -50.46 -64.84 21.01
N ASN A 347 -50.50 -65.97 21.70
CA ASN A 347 -49.91 -67.27 21.35
C ASN A 347 -50.70 -68.39 22.09
N THR A 348 -51.98 -68.18 22.36
CA THR A 348 -52.87 -69.14 23.01
C THR A 348 -53.20 -70.30 22.04
N ALA A 349 -53.30 -71.51 22.58
CA ALA A 349 -53.39 -72.71 21.74
C ALA A 349 -54.82 -72.94 21.19
N ASP A 350 -54.97 -72.92 19.87
CA ASP A 350 -56.19 -73.22 19.08
C ASP A 350 -57.18 -74.15 19.80
N GLY A 351 -58.38 -73.62 20.07
CA GLY A 351 -59.46 -74.32 20.76
C GLY A 351 -59.38 -74.34 22.29
N ALA A 352 -58.50 -73.52 22.89
CA ALA A 352 -58.54 -73.18 24.31
C ALA A 352 -59.85 -72.43 24.69
N VAL A 353 -60.01 -72.15 25.99
CA VAL A 353 -61.05 -71.25 26.49
C VAL A 353 -60.36 -70.16 27.29
N VAL A 354 -60.44 -68.94 26.78
CA VAL A 354 -59.81 -67.74 27.33
C VAL A 354 -60.77 -66.89 28.14
N ASP A 355 -60.23 -65.91 28.87
CA ASP A 355 -60.99 -64.80 29.42
C ASP A 355 -61.04 -63.61 28.43
N ALA A 356 -61.28 -62.37 28.90
CA ALA A 356 -61.50 -61.21 28.02
C ALA A 356 -60.19 -60.58 27.50
N ASP A 357 -59.05 -61.07 27.99
CA ASP A 357 -57.71 -60.54 27.73
C ASP A 357 -56.87 -61.60 26.95
N GLY A 358 -57.53 -62.54 26.25
CA GLY A 358 -56.95 -63.66 25.46
C GLY A 358 -56.16 -64.73 26.25
N CYS A 359 -56.15 -64.65 27.58
CA CYS A 359 -55.28 -65.49 28.40
C CYS A 359 -55.90 -66.83 28.84
N SER A 360 -55.09 -67.89 28.89
CA SER A 360 -55.42 -69.16 29.52
C SER A 360 -54.82 -69.30 30.94
N ASP A 361 -55.35 -70.24 31.74
CA ASP A 361 -54.85 -70.53 33.08
C ASP A 361 -53.38 -71.02 33.15
N ALA A 362 -52.72 -71.28 32.01
CA ALA A 362 -51.33 -71.72 31.96
C ALA A 362 -50.29 -70.58 31.85
N GLN A 363 -50.72 -69.33 31.60
CA GLN A 363 -49.82 -68.19 31.32
C GLN A 363 -49.49 -67.30 32.56
N LYS A 364 -50.01 -67.63 33.75
CA LYS A 364 -50.10 -66.73 34.92
C LYS A 364 -48.86 -66.73 35.84
N ASP A 365 -48.68 -65.61 36.55
CA ASP A 365 -47.59 -65.24 37.46
C ASP A 365 -48.17 -64.31 38.55
N SER A 366 -47.92 -64.57 39.85
CA SER A 366 -48.75 -64.04 40.94
C SER A 366 -48.09 -63.08 41.94
N ASP A 367 -46.75 -63.02 42.07
CA ASP A 367 -46.09 -62.12 43.03
C ASP A 367 -45.11 -61.09 42.42
N ASN A 368 -44.79 -61.24 41.13
CA ASN A 368 -43.97 -60.34 40.31
C ASN A 368 -42.50 -60.18 40.78
N ASP A 369 -41.88 -61.21 41.38
CA ASP A 369 -40.44 -61.19 41.65
C ASP A 369 -39.56 -61.29 40.37
N GLY A 370 -40.12 -61.85 39.29
CA GLY A 370 -39.45 -62.12 38.02
C GLY A 370 -39.54 -63.59 37.56
N VAL A 371 -40.09 -64.49 38.38
CA VAL A 371 -40.18 -65.93 38.10
C VAL A 371 -41.62 -66.44 38.19
N LYS A 372 -42.07 -67.21 37.19
CA LYS A 372 -43.48 -67.64 37.08
C LYS A 372 -43.92 -68.63 38.16
N ASP A 373 -45.21 -68.58 38.54
CA ASP A 373 -45.95 -69.43 39.49
C ASP A 373 -45.61 -70.93 39.51
N ASN A 374 -45.13 -71.49 38.40
CA ASN A 374 -44.84 -72.91 38.22
C ASN A 374 -43.35 -73.29 38.30
N ILE A 375 -42.43 -72.33 38.38
CA ILE A 375 -40.96 -72.54 38.41
C ILE A 375 -40.19 -71.67 39.42
N ASP A 376 -40.84 -70.67 40.01
CA ASP A 376 -40.31 -69.85 41.10
C ASP A 376 -39.93 -70.69 42.34
N GLN A 377 -38.79 -70.36 42.96
CA GLN A 377 -38.20 -71.09 44.09
C GLN A 377 -38.10 -70.28 45.38
N CYS A 378 -38.40 -69.00 45.31
CA CYS A 378 -38.55 -68.11 46.43
C CYS A 378 -39.91 -67.37 46.27
N PRO A 379 -41.05 -68.05 46.03
CA PRO A 379 -42.32 -67.49 45.51
C PRO A 379 -43.22 -66.80 46.53
N ASN A 380 -42.60 -66.31 47.58
CA ASN A 380 -43.16 -65.42 48.59
C ASN A 380 -42.02 -64.46 49.01
N THR A 381 -41.04 -64.24 48.12
CA THR A 381 -39.90 -63.39 48.43
C THR A 381 -40.44 -62.02 48.63
N PRO A 382 -40.07 -61.35 49.73
CA PRO A 382 -40.89 -60.23 50.09
C PRO A 382 -40.71 -59.14 49.04
N SER A 383 -41.83 -58.68 48.51
CA SER A 383 -42.05 -57.25 48.32
C SER A 383 -41.72 -56.57 49.67
N GLY A 384 -40.42 -56.29 49.89
CA GLY A 384 -39.82 -56.04 51.22
C GLY A 384 -38.44 -56.67 51.55
N ALA A 385 -37.88 -57.60 50.76
CA ALA A 385 -36.48 -58.06 50.84
C ALA A 385 -36.01 -58.57 49.45
N SER A 386 -34.94 -57.97 48.95
CA SER A 386 -34.52 -57.98 47.52
C SER A 386 -34.06 -59.33 46.99
N VAL A 387 -34.19 -59.58 45.68
CA VAL A 387 -34.03 -60.92 45.08
C VAL A 387 -33.52 -60.96 43.63
N ASP A 388 -33.22 -62.16 43.10
CA ASP A 388 -32.83 -62.42 41.70
C ASP A 388 -33.50 -63.67 41.05
N ALA A 389 -32.77 -64.46 40.23
CA ALA A 389 -33.31 -65.40 39.22
C ALA A 389 -33.94 -66.72 39.73
N ASN A 390 -34.07 -66.90 41.04
CA ASN A 390 -34.91 -67.92 41.68
C ASN A 390 -35.95 -67.27 42.62
N GLY A 391 -35.90 -65.96 42.73
CA GLY A 391 -35.94 -65.24 44.01
C GLY A 391 -34.77 -65.59 44.97
N CYS A 392 -34.68 -64.87 46.11
CA CYS A 392 -33.80 -65.00 47.30
C CYS A 392 -32.68 -63.93 47.51
N SER A 393 -32.30 -63.67 48.78
CA SER A 393 -31.96 -62.31 49.28
C SER A 393 -30.72 -62.14 50.18
N ASP A 394 -30.33 -60.87 50.38
CA ASP A 394 -29.44 -60.17 51.35
C ASP A 394 -28.35 -60.90 52.18
N GLY A 395 -28.49 -62.17 52.55
CA GLY A 395 -27.37 -63.03 53.01
C GLY A 395 -26.42 -63.45 51.87
N GLN A 396 -26.37 -62.62 50.82
CA GLN A 396 -25.81 -62.85 49.49
C GLN A 396 -25.17 -61.55 48.95
N LYS A 397 -24.77 -60.63 49.86
CA LYS A 397 -24.23 -59.30 49.55
C LYS A 397 -22.76 -59.12 49.96
N ASP A 398 -22.13 -58.17 49.28
CA ASP A 398 -20.74 -57.74 49.32
C ASP A 398 -20.80 -56.25 48.89
N THR A 399 -20.64 -55.31 49.83
CA THR A 399 -21.20 -53.95 49.68
C THR A 399 -20.25 -52.91 49.08
N ASP A 400 -18.97 -52.90 49.45
CA ASP A 400 -17.95 -52.05 48.79
C ASP A 400 -17.15 -52.79 47.70
N GLY A 401 -17.24 -54.11 47.66
CA GLY A 401 -16.70 -54.94 46.59
C GLY A 401 -15.19 -55.19 46.69
N ASP A 402 -14.58 -55.02 47.87
CA ASP A 402 -13.16 -55.33 48.10
C ASP A 402 -12.83 -56.84 47.98
N GLY A 403 -13.87 -57.70 48.05
CA GLY A 403 -13.78 -59.17 48.03
C GLY A 403 -14.00 -59.84 49.40
N VAL A 404 -14.38 -59.08 50.43
CA VAL A 404 -14.68 -59.52 51.79
C VAL A 404 -16.13 -59.16 52.14
N THR A 405 -17.00 -60.16 52.12
CA THR A 405 -18.41 -60.02 52.53
C THR A 405 -18.57 -59.27 53.85
N ASP A 406 -19.59 -58.39 53.93
CA ASP A 406 -19.87 -57.43 55.02
C ASP A 406 -19.88 -58.02 56.45
N ASP A 407 -20.02 -59.34 56.59
CA ASP A 407 -19.98 -60.07 57.86
C ASP A 407 -18.56 -60.34 58.39
N ARG A 408 -17.52 -60.00 57.61
CA ARG A 408 -16.12 -60.35 57.84
C ARG A 408 -15.11 -59.21 57.64
N ASP A 409 -15.53 -58.12 57.03
CA ASP A 409 -14.76 -56.88 56.93
C ASP A 409 -14.75 -56.11 58.28
N ASN A 410 -13.68 -55.35 58.54
CA ASN A 410 -13.53 -54.44 59.69
C ASN A 410 -13.19 -52.98 59.29
N CYS A 411 -13.03 -52.68 57.99
CA CYS A 411 -12.63 -51.38 57.44
C CYS A 411 -13.60 -50.84 56.38
N SER A 412 -14.89 -51.20 56.52
CA SER A 412 -16.03 -50.88 55.66
C SER A 412 -15.94 -49.55 54.91
N GLY A 413 -15.88 -49.64 53.57
CA GLY A 413 -15.69 -48.52 52.67
C GLY A 413 -14.24 -48.35 52.22
N THR A 414 -13.52 -49.45 51.96
CA THR A 414 -12.15 -49.36 51.42
C THR A 414 -12.17 -48.84 49.98
N PRO A 415 -11.27 -47.90 49.60
CA PRO A 415 -11.21 -47.36 48.23
C PRO A 415 -11.03 -48.44 47.16
N THR A 416 -11.94 -48.44 46.17
CA THR A 416 -12.04 -49.48 45.15
C THR A 416 -10.72 -49.63 44.36
N GLY A 417 -10.04 -50.76 44.56
CA GLY A 417 -8.79 -51.11 43.86
C GLY A 417 -7.54 -51.10 44.74
N GLU A 418 -7.62 -50.66 46.00
CA GLU A 418 -6.53 -50.86 46.96
C GLU A 418 -6.42 -52.33 47.40
N SER A 419 -5.20 -52.78 47.76
CA SER A 419 -4.96 -54.15 48.19
C SER A 419 -5.13 -54.31 49.71
N VAL A 420 -6.26 -54.88 50.11
CA VAL A 420 -6.63 -55.11 51.52
C VAL A 420 -5.87 -56.26 52.19
N ASP A 421 -5.74 -56.18 53.52
CA ASP A 421 -5.38 -57.33 54.35
C ASP A 421 -6.57 -58.27 54.61
N ALA A 422 -6.35 -59.36 55.34
CA ALA A 422 -7.36 -60.40 55.59
C ALA A 422 -8.60 -59.95 56.41
N ASN A 423 -8.68 -58.67 56.79
CA ASN A 423 -9.77 -58.03 57.53
C ASN A 423 -10.40 -56.83 56.77
N GLY A 424 -10.07 -56.63 55.48
CA GLY A 424 -10.63 -55.56 54.62
C GLY A 424 -9.89 -54.21 54.67
N CYS A 425 -8.78 -54.12 55.41
CA CYS A 425 -8.08 -52.85 55.66
C CYS A 425 -6.88 -52.62 54.72
N SER A 426 -6.72 -51.41 54.19
CA SER A 426 -5.55 -50.96 53.40
C SER A 426 -4.54 -50.18 54.26
N ASP A 427 -3.44 -49.68 53.67
CA ASP A 427 -2.39 -48.93 54.42
C ASP A 427 -2.75 -47.46 54.68
N SER A 428 -3.55 -46.83 53.82
CA SER A 428 -4.06 -45.44 53.96
C SER A 428 -5.06 -45.25 55.12
N GLN A 429 -5.44 -46.34 55.79
CA GLN A 429 -6.35 -46.39 56.93
C GLN A 429 -5.63 -46.52 58.29
N LYS A 430 -4.30 -46.35 58.34
CA LYS A 430 -3.46 -46.64 59.52
C LYS A 430 -2.78 -45.38 60.06
N ASP A 431 -2.86 -45.16 61.37
CA ASP A 431 -2.17 -44.12 62.17
C ASP A 431 -1.38 -44.82 63.31
N SER A 432 -0.12 -44.43 63.56
CA SER A 432 0.78 -45.11 64.52
C SER A 432 1.00 -44.40 65.85
N ASP A 433 1.05 -43.07 65.90
CA ASP A 433 1.32 -42.28 67.12
C ASP A 433 0.12 -41.45 67.61
N ASN A 434 -0.95 -41.41 66.80
CA ASN A 434 -2.30 -40.97 67.13
C ASN A 434 -2.42 -39.45 67.28
N ASP A 435 -1.71 -38.69 66.44
CA ASP A 435 -1.91 -37.24 66.29
C ASP A 435 -3.11 -36.88 65.38
N GLY A 436 -3.56 -37.82 64.53
CA GLY A 436 -4.70 -37.68 63.63
C GLY A 436 -4.34 -37.74 62.13
N VAL A 437 -3.06 -37.89 61.77
CA VAL A 437 -2.60 -38.08 60.38
C VAL A 437 -2.21 -39.55 60.15
N SER A 438 -2.50 -40.09 58.97
CA SER A 438 -2.17 -41.47 58.62
C SER A 438 -0.68 -41.62 58.25
N ASN A 439 -0.12 -42.81 58.46
CA ASN A 439 1.32 -43.11 58.31
C ASN A 439 1.89 -42.86 56.89
N ASP A 440 1.02 -42.77 55.89
CA ASP A 440 1.34 -42.48 54.49
C ASP A 440 1.33 -40.98 54.16
N LEU A 441 0.80 -40.14 55.05
CA LEU A 441 0.70 -38.68 54.94
C LEU A 441 1.51 -37.93 56.02
N ASP A 442 1.85 -38.58 57.12
CA ASP A 442 2.67 -38.05 58.21
C ASP A 442 4.15 -37.87 57.80
N GLN A 443 4.65 -36.65 57.98
CA GLN A 443 6.03 -36.23 57.73
C GLN A 443 6.81 -35.94 59.02
N CYS A 444 6.15 -35.93 60.19
CA CYS A 444 6.73 -35.61 61.49
C CYS A 444 6.62 -36.77 62.54
N PRO A 445 6.84 -38.05 62.18
CA PRO A 445 6.52 -39.22 63.01
C PRO A 445 7.16 -39.19 64.40
N GLY A 446 6.31 -39.22 65.43
CA GLY A 446 6.68 -39.07 66.83
C GLY A 446 6.18 -37.75 67.45
N THR A 447 5.09 -37.17 66.95
CA THR A 447 4.50 -35.91 67.40
C THR A 447 4.29 -35.88 68.93
N PRO A 448 4.60 -34.77 69.62
CA PRO A 448 4.32 -34.62 71.06
C PRO A 448 2.83 -34.76 71.39
N SER A 449 2.44 -35.94 71.91
CA SER A 449 1.04 -36.31 72.15
C SER A 449 0.24 -35.24 72.92
N GLY A 450 -0.69 -34.59 72.21
CA GLY A 450 -1.56 -33.52 72.71
C GLY A 450 -1.28 -32.13 72.15
N GLU A 451 -0.22 -31.95 71.34
CA GLU A 451 -0.07 -30.79 70.45
C GLU A 451 -0.97 -30.94 69.21
N ALA A 452 -1.27 -29.82 68.54
CA ALA A 452 -2.12 -29.81 67.35
C ALA A 452 -1.25 -29.71 66.09
N VAL A 453 -1.53 -30.56 65.11
CA VAL A 453 -0.73 -30.72 63.90
C VAL A 453 -1.36 -30.08 62.67
N ASN A 454 -0.52 -29.77 61.69
CA ASN A 454 -0.94 -29.41 60.34
C ASN A 454 -1.32 -30.68 59.52
N GLY A 455 -1.65 -30.50 58.24
CA GLY A 455 -2.11 -31.59 57.37
C GLY A 455 -1.08 -32.66 57.02
N VAL A 456 0.15 -32.58 57.54
CA VAL A 456 1.24 -33.56 57.33
C VAL A 456 1.89 -34.01 58.65
N GLY A 457 1.16 -33.92 59.78
CA GLY A 457 1.61 -34.42 61.09
C GLY A 457 2.52 -33.46 61.87
N CYS A 458 2.92 -32.32 61.32
CA CYS A 458 3.85 -31.42 62.00
C CYS A 458 3.13 -30.41 62.89
N SER A 459 3.54 -30.29 64.15
CA SER A 459 3.05 -29.25 65.06
C SER A 459 3.83 -27.93 64.88
N GLN A 460 3.24 -26.80 65.29
CA GLN A 460 3.87 -25.47 65.16
C GLN A 460 5.23 -25.36 65.88
N SER A 461 5.50 -26.20 66.88
CA SER A 461 6.78 -26.21 67.61
C SER A 461 7.92 -26.92 66.85
N GLN A 462 7.66 -27.35 65.61
CA GLN A 462 8.56 -28.16 64.77
C GLN A 462 8.74 -27.59 63.35
N LEU A 463 8.26 -26.37 63.07
CA LEU A 463 8.37 -25.72 61.76
C LEU A 463 9.52 -24.69 61.76
N ASP A 464 10.23 -24.66 60.63
CA ASP A 464 11.48 -23.94 60.34
C ASP A 464 11.55 -23.86 58.79
N GLU A 465 10.81 -22.91 58.20
CA GLU A 465 10.44 -22.93 56.76
C GLU A 465 11.63 -22.66 55.80
N ASP A 466 12.61 -21.84 56.18
CA ASP A 466 13.81 -21.57 55.37
C ASP A 466 15.07 -22.36 55.81
N GLY A 467 15.08 -22.91 57.03
CA GLY A 467 16.16 -23.72 57.57
C GLY A 467 17.34 -22.94 58.16
N ASP A 468 17.19 -21.66 58.51
CA ASP A 468 18.24 -20.87 59.16
C ASP A 468 18.56 -21.34 60.60
N GLY A 469 17.61 -22.02 61.25
CA GLY A 469 17.69 -22.53 62.63
C GLY A 469 16.88 -21.74 63.67
N VAL A 470 16.03 -20.81 63.24
CA VAL A 470 15.03 -20.07 64.03
C VAL A 470 13.64 -20.51 63.56
N ALA A 471 12.85 -21.11 64.45
CA ALA A 471 11.49 -21.54 64.12
C ALA A 471 10.58 -20.34 63.77
N ASP A 472 9.65 -20.54 62.82
CA ASP A 472 8.83 -19.49 62.19
C ASP A 472 8.11 -18.55 63.18
N ASP A 473 7.80 -19.03 64.39
CA ASP A 473 7.08 -18.27 65.42
C ASP A 473 7.97 -17.27 66.19
N ASN A 474 9.29 -17.29 65.94
CA ASN A 474 10.29 -16.38 66.52
C ASN A 474 11.14 -15.65 65.46
N ASP A 475 11.02 -16.03 64.18
CA ASP A 475 11.72 -15.39 63.06
C ASP A 475 11.01 -14.09 62.58
N GLN A 476 11.78 -13.17 62.02
CA GLN A 476 11.34 -11.90 61.41
C GLN A 476 11.84 -11.73 59.96
N CYS A 477 12.65 -12.65 59.43
CA CYS A 477 13.23 -12.63 58.09
C CYS A 477 13.07 -14.00 57.36
N PRO A 478 11.83 -14.47 57.09
CA PRO A 478 11.49 -15.88 56.76
C PRO A 478 11.86 -16.35 55.35
N ASN A 479 12.93 -15.83 54.78
CA ASN A 479 13.50 -16.17 53.47
C ASN A 479 15.04 -15.94 53.51
N THR A 480 15.70 -16.30 54.60
CA THR A 480 17.13 -16.09 54.77
C THR A 480 17.94 -17.00 53.83
N PRO A 481 18.93 -16.44 53.09
CA PRO A 481 19.76 -17.23 52.19
C PRO A 481 20.52 -18.35 52.91
N THR A 482 20.27 -19.60 52.49
CA THR A 482 20.72 -20.81 53.18
C THR A 482 22.23 -20.83 53.46
N GLY A 483 22.60 -20.75 54.73
CA GLY A 483 23.99 -20.80 55.20
C GLY A 483 24.63 -19.45 55.54
N GLU A 484 23.89 -18.34 55.44
CA GLU A 484 24.26 -17.10 56.13
C GLU A 484 24.12 -17.25 57.66
N SER A 485 24.76 -16.35 58.42
CA SER A 485 24.73 -16.38 59.89
C SER A 485 23.83 -15.28 60.43
N VAL A 486 22.69 -15.68 60.96
CA VAL A 486 21.61 -14.80 61.41
C VAL A 486 21.76 -14.29 62.83
N ASP A 487 20.99 -13.25 63.16
CA ASP A 487 20.83 -12.75 64.52
C ASP A 487 19.71 -13.49 65.29
N THR A 488 19.25 -12.97 66.43
CA THR A 488 18.23 -13.65 67.26
C THR A 488 16.80 -13.54 66.73
N ASN A 489 16.60 -12.95 65.56
CA ASN A 489 15.31 -12.77 64.89
C ASN A 489 15.36 -13.27 63.43
N GLY A 490 16.29 -14.17 63.11
CA GLY A 490 16.51 -14.78 61.78
C GLY A 490 17.06 -13.86 60.68
N CYS A 491 17.37 -12.61 60.99
CA CYS A 491 17.88 -11.66 60.00
C CYS A 491 19.42 -11.68 59.88
N SER A 492 19.92 -11.58 58.65
CA SER A 492 21.35 -11.51 58.30
C SER A 492 21.81 -10.05 58.02
N GLU A 493 23.09 -9.87 57.66
CA GLU A 493 23.61 -8.56 57.20
C GLU A 493 23.18 -8.21 55.75
N SER A 494 22.72 -9.17 54.94
CA SER A 494 22.32 -8.94 53.53
C SER A 494 20.87 -8.44 53.37
N GLN A 495 20.06 -8.55 54.42
CA GLN A 495 18.63 -8.21 54.44
C GLN A 495 18.33 -6.85 55.12
N LYS A 496 19.34 -6.00 55.32
CA LYS A 496 19.18 -4.70 55.99
C LYS A 496 18.93 -3.58 55.00
N ASP A 497 17.90 -2.80 55.26
CA ASP A 497 17.45 -1.61 54.54
C ASP A 497 17.13 -0.55 55.63
N ALA A 498 17.81 0.60 55.57
CA ALA A 498 17.80 1.61 56.62
C ALA A 498 16.81 2.77 56.42
N ASP A 499 16.29 3.00 55.20
CA ASP A 499 15.29 4.04 54.92
C ASP A 499 13.95 3.50 54.37
N GLY A 500 13.93 2.26 53.90
CA GLY A 500 12.74 1.48 53.54
C GLY A 500 12.36 1.59 52.06
N ASP A 501 13.30 1.83 51.16
CA ASP A 501 13.04 1.90 49.71
C ASP A 501 13.00 0.53 49.00
N GLY A 502 13.51 -0.53 49.63
CA GLY A 502 13.59 -1.89 49.10
C GLY A 502 14.97 -2.33 48.59
N VAL A 503 15.99 -1.46 48.65
CA VAL A 503 17.39 -1.75 48.31
C VAL A 503 18.22 -1.84 49.59
N ALA A 504 19.03 -2.88 49.72
CA ALA A 504 19.76 -3.13 50.96
C ALA A 504 20.97 -2.19 51.14
N ASP A 505 21.28 -1.80 52.39
CA ASP A 505 22.39 -0.93 52.87
C ASP A 505 23.77 -1.21 52.24
N SER A 506 23.96 -2.42 51.70
CA SER A 506 25.22 -2.89 51.11
C SER A 506 25.38 -2.63 49.61
N ILE A 507 24.29 -2.23 48.93
CA ILE A 507 24.22 -1.98 47.48
C ILE A 507 23.44 -0.70 47.12
N ASP A 508 22.78 -0.05 48.08
CA ASP A 508 22.24 1.31 47.95
C ASP A 508 23.37 2.34 47.71
N GLU A 509 23.21 3.16 46.65
CA GLU A 509 24.09 4.27 46.29
C GLU A 509 23.46 5.65 46.60
N CYS A 510 22.17 5.70 46.99
CA CYS A 510 21.34 6.88 47.16
C CYS A 510 20.72 7.06 48.58
N PRO A 511 21.44 6.80 49.69
CA PRO A 511 20.87 6.68 51.04
C PRO A 511 20.13 7.92 51.54
N GLY A 512 18.88 7.72 51.96
CA GLY A 512 17.95 8.75 52.42
C GLY A 512 16.82 9.03 51.43
N THR A 513 16.45 8.05 50.60
CA THR A 513 15.41 8.15 49.58
C THR A 513 14.04 8.51 50.20
N PRO A 514 13.20 9.33 49.54
CA PRO A 514 11.88 9.69 50.06
C PRO A 514 10.97 8.46 50.23
N SER A 515 10.70 8.06 51.47
CA SER A 515 9.88 6.88 51.80
C SER A 515 8.57 6.81 51.01
N GLY A 516 8.43 5.78 50.18
CA GLY A 516 7.31 5.56 49.26
C GLY A 516 7.55 6.01 47.81
N ALA A 517 8.73 6.53 47.47
CA ALA A 517 9.19 6.66 46.09
C ALA A 517 9.51 5.29 45.48
N THR A 518 9.44 5.19 44.16
CA THR A 518 9.92 4.02 43.40
C THR A 518 11.37 4.24 42.99
N VAL A 519 12.24 3.26 43.26
CA VAL A 519 13.69 3.36 43.01
C VAL A 519 14.18 2.44 41.91
N ASN A 520 15.33 2.79 41.35
CA ASN A 520 16.13 1.92 40.50
C ASN A 520 16.89 0.85 41.35
N PRO A 521 17.60 -0.11 40.73
CA PRO A 521 18.38 -1.13 41.44
C PRO A 521 19.57 -0.62 42.29
N GLN A 522 19.78 0.70 42.38
CA GLN A 522 20.82 1.38 43.15
C GLN A 522 20.23 2.23 44.29
N GLY A 523 18.92 2.15 44.57
CA GLY A 523 18.25 2.92 45.63
C GLY A 523 17.90 4.36 45.24
N CYS A 524 18.12 4.77 43.99
CA CYS A 524 17.84 6.13 43.54
C CYS A 524 16.42 6.25 43.00
N SER A 525 15.63 7.18 43.54
CA SER A 525 14.41 7.66 42.86
C SER A 525 14.77 8.66 41.74
N SER A 526 13.87 8.89 40.79
CA SER A 526 14.09 9.82 39.68
C SER A 526 14.42 11.25 40.17
N SER A 527 13.82 11.69 41.28
CA SER A 527 14.13 12.95 41.97
C SER A 527 15.56 13.11 42.50
N GLN A 528 16.39 12.05 42.43
CA GLN A 528 17.79 12.02 42.88
C GLN A 528 18.79 11.75 41.74
N ILE A 529 18.31 11.55 40.50
CA ILE A 529 19.15 11.25 39.33
C ILE A 529 19.32 12.53 38.50
N ASP A 530 20.53 12.74 38.02
CA ASP A 530 21.01 13.77 37.10
C ASP A 530 21.78 12.95 36.03
N SER A 531 21.21 12.83 34.83
CA SER A 531 21.63 11.85 33.82
C SER A 531 22.85 12.30 33.00
N ASP A 532 22.90 13.56 32.60
CA ASP A 532 23.90 14.12 31.70
C ASP A 532 25.00 14.92 32.44
N GLY A 533 24.73 15.34 33.68
CA GLY A 533 25.63 16.11 34.53
C GLY A 533 25.50 17.64 34.40
N ASP A 534 24.39 18.17 33.87
CA ASP A 534 24.14 19.60 33.73
C ASP A 534 23.96 20.33 35.10
N GLY A 535 23.39 19.62 36.08
CA GLY A 535 23.09 20.10 37.43
C GLY A 535 21.60 20.27 37.76
N VAL A 536 20.69 19.82 36.89
CA VAL A 536 19.25 19.64 37.10
C VAL A 536 18.97 18.14 37.25
N ASN A 537 17.95 17.77 38.03
CA ASN A 537 17.59 16.36 38.22
C ASN A 537 16.47 15.98 37.24
N ASN A 538 16.48 14.74 36.76
CA ASN A 538 15.57 14.18 35.74
C ASN A 538 14.04 14.39 35.96
N ASP A 539 13.61 14.73 37.19
CA ASP A 539 12.20 15.05 37.52
C ASP A 539 11.82 16.51 37.23
N ASP A 540 12.80 17.43 37.19
CA ASP A 540 12.66 18.88 36.94
C ASP A 540 13.29 19.30 35.59
N ASP A 541 13.99 18.38 34.91
CA ASP A 541 14.71 18.56 33.64
C ASP A 541 13.83 18.24 32.40
N LEU A 542 13.87 19.12 31.39
CA LEU A 542 13.16 18.97 30.11
C LEU A 542 14.10 18.67 28.92
N CYS A 543 15.41 18.68 29.13
CA CYS A 543 16.46 18.60 28.11
C CYS A 543 17.55 17.55 28.46
N PRO A 544 17.19 16.26 28.66
CA PRO A 544 17.99 15.23 29.36
C PRO A 544 19.24 14.66 28.62
N ASP A 545 19.75 15.38 27.64
CA ASP A 545 20.93 15.02 26.81
C ASP A 545 21.83 16.27 26.58
N THR A 546 21.93 17.15 27.57
CA THR A 546 22.63 18.44 27.48
C THR A 546 24.13 18.30 27.18
N PRO A 547 24.67 19.05 26.20
CA PRO A 547 26.10 19.03 25.91
C PRO A 547 26.97 19.42 27.11
N SER A 548 27.71 18.42 27.62
CA SER A 548 28.54 18.50 28.81
C SER A 548 29.46 19.74 28.86
N GLY A 549 29.09 20.71 29.70
CA GLY A 549 29.87 21.93 29.95
C GLY A 549 29.27 23.23 29.40
N GLU A 550 28.07 23.17 28.81
CA GLU A 550 27.26 24.36 28.49
C GLU A 550 26.62 24.96 29.75
N ILE A 551 25.81 26.01 29.59
CA ILE A 551 25.12 26.68 30.70
C ILE A 551 23.62 26.59 30.47
N VAL A 552 22.98 25.79 31.29
CA VAL A 552 21.53 25.58 31.33
C VAL A 552 20.81 26.66 32.14
N ASP A 553 19.49 26.75 31.99
CA ASP A 553 18.66 27.64 32.82
C ASP A 553 18.07 26.98 34.07
N ALA A 554 16.75 26.81 34.14
CA ALA A 554 16.04 26.22 35.28
C ALA A 554 15.33 24.90 34.91
N ASP A 555 15.12 24.68 33.62
CA ASP A 555 14.36 23.55 33.07
C ASP A 555 15.29 22.57 32.31
N GLY A 556 16.60 22.57 32.63
CA GLY A 556 17.64 21.73 32.02
C GLY A 556 18.21 22.21 30.68
N CYS A 557 17.55 23.14 29.98
CA CYS A 557 17.91 23.46 28.60
C CYS A 557 19.04 24.50 28.46
N SER A 558 20.07 24.18 27.67
CA SER A 558 21.06 25.15 27.18
C SER A 558 20.49 26.00 26.02
N ASP A 559 21.25 27.00 25.57
CA ASP A 559 20.86 27.83 24.41
C ASP A 559 21.03 27.10 23.06
N SER A 560 21.69 25.93 23.00
CA SER A 560 21.83 25.10 21.77
C SER A 560 20.77 24.00 21.63
N GLN A 561 19.86 23.90 22.61
CA GLN A 561 18.75 22.93 22.66
C GLN A 561 17.37 23.61 22.63
N LYS A 562 17.32 24.94 22.62
CA LYS A 562 16.08 25.70 22.58
C LYS A 562 15.62 25.81 21.14
N ASP A 563 14.40 25.35 20.90
CA ASP A 563 13.66 25.49 19.66
C ASP A 563 12.38 26.27 20.03
N SER A 564 12.36 27.57 19.69
CA SER A 564 11.31 28.50 20.13
C SER A 564 10.00 28.41 19.34
N ASP A 565 9.99 27.80 18.15
CA ASP A 565 8.81 27.69 17.29
C ASP A 565 8.37 26.25 16.98
N GLY A 566 9.26 25.27 17.14
CA GLY A 566 9.04 23.84 17.05
C GLY A 566 9.38 23.23 15.68
N ASP A 567 10.25 23.85 14.86
CA ASP A 567 10.61 23.34 13.54
C ASP A 567 11.71 22.26 13.54
N GLY A 568 12.44 22.09 14.65
CA GLY A 568 13.53 21.12 14.82
C GLY A 568 14.95 21.70 14.69
N ILE A 569 15.10 23.00 14.42
CA ILE A 569 16.36 23.73 14.39
C ILE A 569 16.47 24.63 15.64
N ALA A 570 17.65 24.70 16.26
CA ALA A 570 17.83 25.44 17.51
C ALA A 570 17.99 26.96 17.31
N ASP A 571 17.47 27.75 18.25
CA ASP A 571 17.48 29.23 18.34
C ASP A 571 18.85 29.90 18.08
N ASP A 572 19.97 29.18 18.21
CA ASP A 572 21.32 29.71 17.99
C ASP A 572 21.90 29.47 16.58
N ILE A 573 21.25 28.62 15.78
CA ILE A 573 21.56 28.33 14.37
C ILE A 573 20.40 28.60 13.40
N ASP A 574 19.16 28.68 13.89
CA ASP A 574 17.98 29.12 13.14
C ASP A 574 18.13 30.56 12.61
N ALA A 575 17.80 30.74 11.32
CA ALA A 575 17.80 32.02 10.62
C ALA A 575 16.39 32.55 10.30
N CYS A 576 15.35 31.75 10.50
CA CYS A 576 13.99 31.97 10.02
C CYS A 576 12.91 32.12 11.13
N ALA A 577 13.22 31.80 12.39
CA ALA A 577 12.59 32.29 13.64
C ALA A 577 11.10 32.68 13.56
N GLY A 578 10.23 31.68 13.66
CA GLY A 578 8.78 31.76 13.52
C GLY A 578 8.22 30.86 12.41
N THR A 579 8.94 29.79 12.06
CA THR A 579 8.46 28.73 11.17
C THR A 579 7.32 27.95 11.86
N GLU A 580 6.45 27.31 11.08
CA GLU A 580 5.33 26.54 11.64
C GLU A 580 5.80 25.12 12.00
N SER A 581 5.74 24.77 13.30
CA SER A 581 6.17 23.47 13.82
C SER A 581 5.66 22.28 12.98
N GLY A 582 6.58 21.45 12.52
CA GLY A 582 6.30 20.32 11.62
C GLY A 582 6.27 20.65 10.13
N ALA A 583 6.62 21.87 9.71
CA ALA A 583 6.98 22.16 8.33
C ALA A 583 8.33 21.53 7.95
N THR A 584 8.52 21.21 6.67
CA THR A 584 9.84 20.83 6.14
C THR A 584 10.73 22.07 6.07
N VAL A 585 11.92 21.99 6.66
CA VAL A 585 12.89 23.10 6.73
C VAL A 585 14.28 22.67 6.23
N ASN A 586 15.04 23.64 5.73
CA ASN A 586 16.46 23.45 5.46
C ASN A 586 17.30 23.54 6.75
N ASN A 587 18.62 23.39 6.63
CA ASN A 587 19.57 23.48 7.74
C ASN A 587 19.68 24.88 8.41
N GLU A 588 18.88 25.87 7.99
CA GLU A 588 18.81 27.23 8.56
C GLU A 588 17.42 27.55 9.18
N GLY A 589 16.55 26.56 9.38
CA GLY A 589 15.18 26.75 9.94
C GLY A 589 14.18 27.33 8.93
N CYS A 590 14.55 27.43 7.65
CA CYS A 590 13.72 28.08 6.64
C CYS A 590 12.87 27.06 5.88
N GLN A 591 11.55 27.31 5.82
CA GLN A 591 10.58 26.45 5.12
C GLN A 591 10.97 26.25 3.64
N VAL A 592 10.99 24.98 3.22
CA VAL A 592 11.25 24.54 1.84
C VAL A 592 10.06 23.81 1.22
N THR A 593 9.91 23.97 -0.09
CA THR A 593 8.90 23.33 -0.94
C THR A 593 9.61 22.24 -1.72
N PHE A 594 9.09 21.02 -1.68
CA PHE A 594 9.67 19.86 -2.38
C PHE A 594 9.38 19.94 -3.89
N VAL A 595 10.41 19.79 -4.72
CA VAL A 595 10.36 19.90 -6.20
C VAL A 595 11.13 18.72 -6.84
N PRO A 596 10.54 17.51 -6.93
CA PRO A 596 11.22 16.25 -7.25
C PRO A 596 11.54 16.00 -8.74
N ASP A 597 11.66 17.06 -9.55
CA ASP A 597 12.01 16.94 -10.97
C ASP A 597 13.15 17.90 -11.29
N ASP A 598 14.34 17.37 -11.53
CA ASP A 598 15.56 18.10 -11.86
C ASP A 598 15.34 19.16 -12.96
N LYS A 599 14.43 18.92 -13.91
CA LYS A 599 14.17 19.85 -15.03
C LYS A 599 13.32 21.02 -14.56
N PHE A 600 12.34 20.78 -13.69
CA PHE A 600 11.54 21.85 -13.09
C PHE A 600 12.34 22.65 -12.06
N GLU A 601 13.12 21.99 -11.20
CA GLU A 601 14.02 22.67 -10.27
C GLU A 601 15.10 23.47 -11.02
N GLN A 602 15.79 22.89 -12.01
CA GLN A 602 16.74 23.63 -12.86
C GLN A 602 16.08 24.80 -13.61
N PHE A 603 14.81 24.70 -13.99
CA PHE A 603 14.06 25.84 -14.53
C PHE A 603 13.85 26.94 -13.48
N LEU A 604 13.64 26.60 -12.20
CA LEU A 604 13.51 27.57 -11.10
C LEU A 604 14.86 28.22 -10.76
N ILE A 605 15.96 27.46 -10.77
CA ILE A 605 17.35 27.98 -10.69
C ILE A 605 17.64 28.95 -11.84
N ASP A 606 17.34 28.56 -13.09
CA ASP A 606 17.56 29.38 -14.29
C ASP A 606 16.78 30.72 -14.28
N ASN A 607 15.63 30.75 -13.60
CA ASN A 607 14.85 31.98 -13.38
C ASN A 607 15.26 32.76 -12.11
N GLY A 608 16.15 32.21 -11.28
CA GLY A 608 16.65 32.83 -10.05
C GLY A 608 15.67 32.78 -8.88
N TYR A 609 14.81 31.76 -8.84
CA TYR A 609 14.00 31.40 -7.66
C TYR A 609 14.72 30.44 -6.72
N ASP A 610 15.84 29.85 -7.16
CA ASP A 610 16.65 28.93 -6.40
C ASP A 610 18.15 29.03 -6.76
N ASP A 611 19.05 28.37 -6.01
CA ASP A 611 20.50 28.42 -6.25
C ASP A 611 21.28 27.10 -6.19
N VAL A 612 20.65 25.97 -5.85
CA VAL A 612 21.19 24.60 -5.92
C VAL A 612 20.18 23.63 -6.54
N LEU A 613 20.62 22.42 -6.90
CA LEU A 613 19.75 21.31 -7.29
C LEU A 613 19.79 20.29 -6.13
N ASP A 614 18.75 20.25 -5.30
CA ASP A 614 18.67 19.39 -4.10
C ASP A 614 17.25 18.93 -3.68
N ASP A 615 16.27 19.01 -4.59
CA ASP A 615 14.83 18.75 -4.39
C ASP A 615 14.06 19.80 -3.54
N TYR A 616 14.68 20.90 -3.06
CA TYR A 616 14.11 21.77 -2.01
C TYR A 616 14.23 23.29 -2.22
N VAL A 617 13.47 23.83 -3.18
CA VAL A 617 13.31 25.29 -3.34
C VAL A 617 12.75 25.96 -2.08
N LEU A 618 13.40 27.03 -1.60
CA LEU A 618 12.90 27.87 -0.50
C LEU A 618 11.45 28.34 -0.73
N THR A 619 10.52 27.98 0.17
CA THR A 619 9.09 28.26 0.00
C THR A 619 8.75 29.73 -0.11
N GLN A 620 9.54 30.62 0.53
CA GLN A 620 9.37 32.07 0.36
C GLN A 620 9.62 32.54 -1.08
N ASN A 621 10.48 31.85 -1.84
CA ASN A 621 10.78 32.16 -3.23
C ASN A 621 9.61 31.68 -4.12
N MET A 622 9.15 30.44 -3.93
CA MET A 622 7.95 29.90 -4.60
C MET A 622 6.72 30.79 -4.37
N ARG A 623 6.44 31.15 -3.12
CA ARG A 623 5.34 32.05 -2.74
C ARG A 623 5.49 33.48 -3.28
N SER A 624 6.65 33.87 -3.80
CA SER A 624 6.89 35.18 -4.44
C SER A 624 6.58 35.22 -5.94
N ILE A 625 6.38 34.06 -6.58
CA ILE A 625 6.21 33.96 -8.03
C ILE A 625 4.85 34.53 -8.46
N GLU A 626 4.84 35.72 -9.08
CA GLU A 626 3.61 36.35 -9.61
C GLU A 626 3.19 35.80 -11.00
N SER A 627 4.11 35.23 -11.78
CA SER A 627 3.81 34.70 -13.13
C SER A 627 4.86 33.71 -13.59
N LEU A 628 4.41 32.62 -14.23
CA LEU A 628 5.26 31.63 -14.89
C LEU A 628 4.89 31.49 -16.36
N ALA A 629 5.91 31.51 -17.22
CA ALA A 629 5.81 31.20 -18.63
C ALA A 629 6.81 30.07 -18.92
N ILE A 630 6.30 28.85 -18.96
CA ILE A 630 7.05 27.60 -19.11
C ILE A 630 6.94 27.17 -20.57
N SER A 631 8.06 26.74 -21.17
CA SER A 631 8.07 26.24 -22.54
C SER A 631 9.00 25.05 -22.70
N ALA A 632 8.59 24.08 -23.51
CA ALA A 632 9.37 22.87 -23.81
C ALA A 632 10.82 23.18 -24.22
N ILE A 633 11.05 24.29 -24.92
CA ILE A 633 12.38 24.72 -25.38
C ILE A 633 13.34 25.20 -24.27
N GLN A 634 12.86 25.28 -23.02
CA GLN A 634 13.69 25.63 -21.86
C GLN A 634 14.24 24.37 -21.17
N PHE A 635 13.61 23.22 -21.38
CA PHE A 635 14.06 21.93 -20.84
C PHE A 635 14.94 21.19 -21.88
N PRO A 636 16.03 20.54 -21.46
CA PRO A 636 16.82 19.67 -22.33
C PRO A 636 16.11 18.32 -22.54
N GLY A 637 16.32 17.70 -23.71
CA GLY A 637 15.83 16.34 -24.00
C GLY A 637 15.24 16.17 -25.40
N PRO A 638 14.65 14.99 -25.68
CA PRO A 638 13.74 14.81 -26.81
C PRO A 638 12.43 15.60 -26.62
N TYR A 639 11.59 15.65 -27.67
CA TYR A 639 10.25 16.22 -27.60
C TYR A 639 9.19 15.18 -28.01
N PRO A 640 8.06 15.04 -27.29
CA PRO A 640 7.65 15.82 -26.11
C PRO A 640 8.59 15.65 -24.91
N VAL A 641 8.68 16.68 -24.06
CA VAL A 641 9.49 16.63 -22.84
C VAL A 641 8.58 16.36 -21.64
N GLU A 642 8.90 15.31 -20.89
CA GLU A 642 8.23 14.96 -19.63
C GLU A 642 8.81 15.79 -18.48
N VAL A 643 7.93 16.39 -17.68
CA VAL A 643 8.27 17.16 -16.47
C VAL A 643 7.16 16.94 -15.43
N ASP A 644 7.52 16.58 -14.19
CA ASP A 644 6.63 16.67 -13.03
C ASP A 644 6.67 18.12 -12.49
N PHE A 645 5.50 18.67 -12.15
CA PHE A 645 5.34 20.05 -11.67
C PHE A 645 4.95 20.14 -10.18
N THR A 646 5.14 19.07 -9.42
CA THR A 646 4.98 19.04 -7.96
C THR A 646 5.71 20.22 -7.29
N GLY A 647 5.05 20.87 -6.33
CA GLY A 647 5.51 22.10 -5.68
C GLY A 647 4.99 23.39 -6.32
N ILE A 648 4.46 23.36 -7.55
CA ILE A 648 3.86 24.54 -8.20
C ILE A 648 2.64 25.10 -7.43
N GLU A 649 1.96 24.27 -6.64
CA GLU A 649 0.85 24.63 -5.77
C GLU A 649 1.25 25.59 -4.63
N ASP A 650 2.52 25.62 -4.23
CA ASP A 650 3.04 26.56 -3.23
C ASP A 650 3.30 27.96 -3.82
N CYS A 651 3.11 28.14 -5.14
CA CYS A 651 3.20 29.43 -5.81
C CYS A 651 1.98 30.32 -5.55
N ILE A 652 1.59 30.54 -4.30
CA ILE A 652 0.30 31.15 -3.90
C ILE A 652 0.04 32.57 -4.45
N SER A 653 1.09 33.27 -4.91
CA SER A 653 1.01 34.59 -5.57
C SER A 653 0.82 34.53 -7.08
N LEU A 654 0.87 33.34 -7.69
CA LEU A 654 0.87 33.12 -9.13
C LEU A 654 -0.44 33.61 -9.75
N ALA A 655 -0.37 34.70 -10.51
CA ALA A 655 -1.53 35.35 -11.12
C ALA A 655 -1.76 34.92 -12.58
N SER A 656 -0.72 34.45 -13.27
CA SER A 656 -0.78 33.98 -14.65
C SER A 656 0.24 32.87 -14.89
N LEU A 657 -0.25 31.72 -15.35
CA LEU A 657 0.54 30.54 -15.74
C LEU A 657 0.33 30.27 -17.23
N SER A 658 1.39 29.95 -17.96
CA SER A 658 1.27 29.50 -19.35
C SER A 658 2.31 28.45 -19.71
N PHE A 659 1.87 27.35 -20.32
CA PHE A 659 2.70 26.31 -20.92
C PHE A 659 2.73 26.48 -22.45
N THR A 660 3.89 26.23 -23.09
CA THR A 660 4.08 26.41 -24.53
C THR A 660 4.98 25.35 -25.17
N GLY A 661 4.47 24.65 -26.18
CA GLY A 661 5.14 23.54 -26.86
C GLY A 661 4.87 22.17 -26.21
N SER A 662 5.43 21.12 -26.79
CA SER A 662 5.15 19.73 -26.44
C SER A 662 5.72 19.34 -25.07
N ILE A 663 4.91 19.42 -24.01
CA ILE A 663 5.23 19.04 -22.63
C ILE A 663 4.24 17.98 -22.16
N ILE A 664 4.74 16.89 -21.58
CA ILE A 664 3.95 15.91 -20.82
C ILE A 664 4.10 16.25 -19.33
N TYR A 665 2.98 16.31 -18.61
CA TYR A 665 2.91 16.65 -17.19
C TYR A 665 2.87 15.33 -16.42
N LYS A 666 4.05 14.85 -16.03
CA LYS A 666 4.25 13.52 -15.46
C LYS A 666 3.61 13.45 -14.07
N GLY A 667 2.72 12.47 -13.84
CA GLY A 667 1.89 12.40 -12.63
C GLY A 667 0.67 13.33 -12.67
N GLY A 668 0.49 14.08 -13.76
CA GLY A 668 -0.59 15.04 -13.97
C GLY A 668 -0.22 16.47 -13.62
N LEU A 669 -1.21 17.37 -13.65
CA LEU A 669 -1.02 18.76 -13.22
C LEU A 669 -2.18 19.20 -12.32
N THR A 670 -1.88 19.42 -11.04
CA THR A 670 -2.86 19.89 -10.05
C THR A 670 -2.65 21.36 -9.69
N LEU A 671 -3.47 22.23 -10.28
CA LEU A 671 -3.55 23.65 -9.94
C LEU A 671 -4.69 23.87 -8.93
N ASN A 672 -4.41 23.54 -7.66
CA ASN A 672 -5.38 23.58 -6.57
C ASN A 672 -5.15 24.75 -5.62
N GLY A 673 -6.17 25.58 -5.39
CA GLY A 673 -6.17 26.58 -4.32
C GLY A 673 -5.26 27.80 -4.53
N LEU A 674 -4.73 28.01 -5.74
CA LEU A 674 -3.87 29.14 -6.10
C LEU A 674 -4.70 30.44 -6.14
N ALA A 675 -4.94 31.01 -4.96
CA ALA A 675 -5.94 32.06 -4.77
C ALA A 675 -5.67 33.37 -5.52
N GLN A 676 -4.46 33.63 -6.03
CA GLN A 676 -4.17 34.77 -6.91
C GLN A 676 -4.29 34.47 -8.41
N LEU A 677 -4.43 33.20 -8.81
CA LEU A 677 -4.43 32.76 -10.20
C LEU A 677 -5.65 33.32 -10.94
N ARG A 678 -5.41 34.02 -12.05
CA ARG A 678 -6.48 34.65 -12.88
C ARG A 678 -6.54 34.09 -14.29
N ARG A 679 -5.45 33.50 -14.79
CA ARG A 679 -5.31 32.98 -16.15
C ARG A 679 -4.41 31.74 -16.19
N VAL A 680 -4.84 30.70 -16.91
CA VAL A 680 -3.99 29.55 -17.29
C VAL A 680 -4.10 29.33 -18.80
N ASP A 681 -2.95 29.23 -19.48
CA ASP A 681 -2.89 28.97 -20.93
C ASP A 681 -2.05 27.72 -21.26
N PHE A 682 -2.68 26.70 -21.86
CA PHE A 682 -2.01 25.52 -22.43
C PHE A 682 -1.93 25.67 -23.96
N ASN A 683 -0.71 25.75 -24.51
CA ASN A 683 -0.48 26.03 -25.94
C ASN A 683 0.61 25.08 -26.51
N GLY A 684 0.32 23.80 -26.72
CA GLY A 684 1.40 22.85 -26.93
C GLY A 684 1.00 21.51 -27.51
N ASN A 685 1.47 21.28 -28.74
CA ASN A 685 1.31 20.06 -29.55
C ASN A 685 1.78 18.78 -28.82
N VAL A 686 1.01 18.25 -27.87
CA VAL A 686 1.10 16.87 -27.39
C VAL A 686 -0.06 16.08 -27.95
N SER A 687 0.24 14.92 -28.52
CA SER A 687 -0.72 14.10 -29.26
C SER A 687 -1.50 13.09 -28.40
N PHE A 688 -1.06 12.85 -27.17
CA PHE A 688 -1.78 12.12 -26.11
C PHE A 688 -1.09 12.37 -24.76
N GLN A 689 -1.87 12.49 -23.69
CA GLN A 689 -1.44 12.54 -22.30
C GLN A 689 -2.48 11.81 -21.45
N THR A 690 -2.10 10.74 -20.77
CA THR A 690 -3.00 9.96 -19.88
C THR A 690 -3.29 10.69 -18.57
N ASP A 691 -2.31 11.42 -18.04
CA ASP A 691 -2.38 11.95 -16.69
C ASP A 691 -3.30 13.19 -16.58
N PRO A 692 -4.08 13.32 -15.49
CA PRO A 692 -5.15 14.30 -15.39
C PRO A 692 -4.66 15.74 -15.19
N ILE A 693 -5.40 16.70 -15.75
CA ILE A 693 -5.24 18.13 -15.46
C ILE A 693 -6.38 18.59 -14.55
N VAL A 694 -6.05 18.98 -13.31
CA VAL A 694 -7.01 19.35 -12.26
C VAL A 694 -6.81 20.81 -11.88
N ILE A 695 -7.74 21.67 -12.29
CA ILE A 695 -7.74 23.12 -12.01
C ILE A 695 -8.89 23.41 -11.06
N SER A 696 -8.62 23.53 -9.75
CA SER A 696 -9.68 23.62 -8.75
C SER A 696 -9.45 24.59 -7.60
N ASN A 697 -10.56 25.05 -7.00
CA ASN A 697 -10.57 25.97 -5.84
C ASN A 697 -9.83 27.31 -6.06
N ASN A 698 -9.59 27.71 -7.31
CA ASN A 698 -8.87 28.95 -7.64
C ASN A 698 -9.84 30.14 -7.63
N ASP A 699 -9.97 30.75 -6.44
CA ASP A 699 -11.00 31.76 -6.13
C ASP A 699 -11.05 32.95 -7.11
N ASN A 700 -9.92 33.36 -7.70
CA ASN A 700 -9.83 34.47 -8.64
C ASN A 700 -9.63 34.06 -10.11
N LEU A 701 -9.68 32.76 -10.44
CA LEU A 701 -9.48 32.30 -11.81
C LEU A 701 -10.60 32.81 -12.69
N GLU A 702 -10.28 33.61 -13.71
CA GLU A 702 -11.27 34.24 -14.60
C GLU A 702 -11.39 33.50 -15.94
N ILE A 703 -10.27 32.90 -16.41
CA ILE A 703 -10.16 32.40 -17.79
C ILE A 703 -9.14 31.27 -17.93
N VAL A 704 -9.46 30.25 -18.75
CA VAL A 704 -8.55 29.15 -19.13
C VAL A 704 -8.56 28.95 -20.64
N TYR A 705 -7.39 28.67 -21.21
CA TYR A 705 -7.19 28.32 -22.63
C TYR A 705 -6.51 26.96 -22.76
N PHE A 706 -7.00 26.12 -23.67
CA PHE A 706 -6.29 24.98 -24.25
C PHE A 706 -6.25 25.14 -25.77
N THR A 707 -5.08 24.94 -26.39
CA THR A 707 -4.87 25.03 -27.84
C THR A 707 -3.89 23.96 -28.30
N ASP A 708 -4.28 23.16 -29.32
CA ASP A 708 -3.44 22.14 -29.97
C ASP A 708 -2.95 21.09 -28.95
N PHE A 709 -3.90 20.47 -28.23
CA PHE A 709 -3.63 19.79 -26.93
C PHE A 709 -4.54 18.59 -26.66
N ASP A 710 -3.97 17.39 -26.56
CA ASP A 710 -4.69 16.13 -26.32
C ASP A 710 -4.37 15.51 -24.93
N THR A 711 -5.39 15.26 -24.10
CA THR A 711 -5.25 14.71 -22.73
C THR A 711 -6.48 13.93 -22.29
N ASP A 712 -6.35 12.86 -21.50
CA ASP A 712 -7.49 12.01 -21.16
C ASP A 712 -8.52 12.69 -20.24
N ILE A 713 -8.10 13.38 -19.17
CA ILE A 713 -9.02 13.93 -18.14
C ILE A 713 -8.71 15.40 -17.84
N VAL A 714 -9.70 16.26 -18.03
CA VAL A 714 -9.66 17.68 -17.64
C VAL A 714 -10.73 17.98 -16.60
N ASN A 715 -10.31 18.30 -15.37
CA ASN A 715 -11.20 18.65 -14.26
C ASN A 715 -11.09 20.14 -13.93
N ILE A 716 -12.16 20.90 -14.15
CA ILE A 716 -12.23 22.34 -13.87
C ILE A 716 -13.37 22.56 -12.88
N SER A 717 -13.06 22.47 -11.58
CA SER A 717 -14.06 22.43 -10.53
C SER A 717 -13.86 23.44 -9.40
N ASN A 718 -14.96 24.00 -8.90
CA ASN A 718 -14.96 24.92 -7.74
C ASN A 718 -14.15 26.22 -7.97
N ASN A 719 -14.08 26.75 -9.20
CA ASN A 719 -13.46 28.03 -9.51
C ASN A 719 -14.57 29.09 -9.63
N PRO A 720 -14.96 29.78 -8.53
CA PRO A 720 -16.24 30.50 -8.47
C PRO A 720 -16.33 31.71 -9.39
N ASN A 721 -15.20 32.33 -9.76
CA ASN A 721 -15.12 33.48 -10.65
C ASN A 721 -14.73 33.14 -12.10
N LEU A 722 -14.59 31.84 -12.46
CA LEU A 722 -14.27 31.44 -13.83
C LEU A 722 -15.42 31.83 -14.75
N ILE A 723 -15.13 32.61 -15.79
CA ILE A 723 -16.12 33.13 -16.75
C ILE A 723 -16.04 32.36 -18.07
N ASP A 724 -14.82 32.19 -18.58
CA ASP A 724 -14.55 31.70 -19.94
C ASP A 724 -13.60 30.48 -19.95
N LEU A 725 -13.94 29.46 -20.73
CA LEU A 725 -13.06 28.34 -21.08
C LEU A 725 -13.04 28.17 -22.61
N PHE A 726 -11.85 28.27 -23.18
CA PHE A 726 -11.60 28.10 -24.61
C PHE A 726 -10.79 26.83 -24.85
N MET A 727 -11.26 25.97 -25.75
CA MET A 727 -10.62 24.73 -26.15
C MET A 727 -10.61 24.66 -27.69
N VAL A 728 -9.42 24.68 -28.29
CA VAL A 728 -9.21 24.83 -29.74
C VAL A 728 -8.28 23.74 -30.24
N GLU A 729 -8.75 22.88 -31.15
CA GLU A 729 -7.95 21.76 -31.69
C GLU A 729 -7.45 20.85 -30.55
N THR A 730 -8.37 20.34 -29.71
CA THR A 730 -8.08 19.56 -28.48
C THR A 730 -8.96 18.32 -28.34
N SER A 731 -8.41 17.14 -28.05
CA SER A 731 -9.20 15.95 -27.70
C SER A 731 -9.02 15.48 -26.26
N PHE A 732 -10.09 14.91 -25.70
CA PHE A 732 -10.11 14.37 -24.33
C PHE A 732 -11.14 13.26 -24.13
N GLN A 733 -10.87 12.35 -23.20
CA GLN A 733 -11.81 11.31 -22.81
C GLN A 733 -12.88 11.86 -21.85
N GLU A 734 -12.52 12.69 -20.88
CA GLU A 734 -13.45 13.28 -19.92
C GLU A 734 -13.16 14.78 -19.66
N LEU A 735 -14.22 15.59 -19.68
CA LEU A 735 -14.21 16.98 -19.22
C LEU A 735 -15.25 17.19 -18.13
N GLU A 736 -14.79 17.55 -16.94
CA GLU A 736 -15.61 18.01 -15.84
C GLU A 736 -15.56 19.54 -15.72
N ILE A 737 -16.73 20.19 -15.76
CA ILE A 737 -16.90 21.61 -15.43
C ILE A 737 -17.94 21.70 -14.32
N ILE A 738 -17.49 21.86 -13.07
CA ILE A 738 -18.31 21.63 -11.88
C ILE A 738 -18.25 22.81 -10.90
N ASN A 739 -19.40 23.27 -10.38
CA ASN A 739 -19.50 24.31 -9.34
C ASN A 739 -18.92 25.70 -9.70
N ASN A 740 -18.70 26.02 -10.99
CA ASN A 740 -18.08 27.28 -11.41
C ASN A 740 -19.15 28.40 -11.49
N SER A 741 -19.26 29.18 -10.42
CA SER A 741 -20.47 30.01 -10.18
C SER A 741 -20.70 31.13 -11.19
N ALA A 742 -19.62 31.73 -11.72
CA ALA A 742 -19.65 32.80 -12.70
C ALA A 742 -19.56 32.33 -14.16
N PHE A 743 -19.55 31.01 -14.41
CA PHE A 743 -19.24 30.46 -15.73
C PHE A 743 -20.30 30.83 -16.78
N GLU A 744 -19.91 31.60 -17.80
CA GLU A 744 -20.79 32.06 -18.88
C GLU A 744 -20.47 31.36 -20.20
N ASN A 745 -19.19 31.19 -20.56
CA ASN A 745 -18.78 30.82 -21.91
C ASN A 745 -17.86 29.59 -21.95
N LEU A 746 -18.41 28.46 -22.43
CA LEU A 746 -17.62 27.40 -23.04
C LEU A 746 -17.51 27.67 -24.55
N GLU A 747 -16.31 27.63 -25.11
CA GLU A 747 -16.09 27.59 -26.56
C GLU A 747 -15.21 26.38 -26.94
N LEU A 748 -15.81 25.40 -27.63
CA LEU A 748 -15.11 24.26 -28.23
C LEU A 748 -14.99 24.49 -29.76
N PHE A 749 -13.76 24.57 -30.27
CA PHE A 749 -13.47 24.66 -31.70
C PHE A 749 -12.69 23.42 -32.15
N ASP A 750 -13.30 22.59 -32.99
CA ASP A 750 -12.73 21.37 -33.56
C ASP A 750 -12.07 20.44 -32.51
N GLY A 751 -12.59 20.49 -31.28
CA GLY A 751 -12.20 19.65 -30.16
C GLY A 751 -13.23 18.57 -29.83
N TYR A 752 -12.77 17.47 -29.23
CA TYR A 752 -13.52 16.22 -29.09
C TYR A 752 -13.54 15.76 -27.64
N SER A 753 -14.73 15.48 -27.10
CA SER A 753 -14.88 14.87 -25.77
C SER A 753 -15.59 13.52 -25.87
N ALA A 754 -15.12 12.47 -25.19
CA ALA A 754 -15.94 11.25 -25.09
C ALA A 754 -17.05 11.43 -24.03
N SER A 755 -16.69 11.92 -22.84
CA SER A 755 -17.57 12.28 -21.73
C SER A 755 -17.54 13.79 -21.47
N LEU A 756 -18.69 14.37 -21.13
CA LEU A 756 -18.84 15.76 -20.68
C LEU A 756 -19.75 15.81 -19.45
N THR A 757 -19.18 16.21 -18.30
CA THR A 757 -19.90 16.44 -17.05
C THR A 757 -19.94 17.94 -16.75
N PHE A 758 -21.11 18.55 -16.89
CA PHE A 758 -21.33 19.99 -16.74
C PHE A 758 -22.38 20.26 -15.65
N SER A 759 -21.95 20.57 -14.42
CA SER A 759 -22.89 20.67 -13.29
C SER A 759 -22.68 21.87 -12.38
N ASN A 760 -23.77 22.35 -11.78
CA ASN A 760 -23.77 23.48 -10.84
C ASN A 760 -23.07 24.76 -11.38
N ASN A 761 -23.22 25.06 -12.67
CA ASN A 761 -22.72 26.28 -13.31
C ASN A 761 -23.91 27.25 -13.55
N PRO A 762 -24.40 27.95 -12.51
CA PRO A 762 -25.69 28.65 -12.54
C PRO A 762 -25.71 29.92 -13.40
N SER A 763 -24.57 30.45 -13.88
CA SER A 763 -24.56 31.66 -14.73
C SER A 763 -24.72 31.35 -16.22
N THR A 764 -24.47 30.10 -16.65
CA THR A 764 -24.51 29.69 -18.06
C THR A 764 -25.95 29.74 -18.60
N ILE A 765 -26.12 30.34 -19.79
CA ILE A 765 -27.44 30.49 -20.46
C ILE A 765 -27.56 29.56 -21.68
N SER A 766 -26.46 29.36 -22.42
CA SER A 766 -26.39 28.46 -23.58
C SER A 766 -25.07 27.70 -23.56
N LEU A 767 -25.08 26.44 -23.98
CA LEU A 767 -23.89 25.59 -24.05
C LEU A 767 -23.73 24.96 -25.45
N PRO A 768 -22.65 25.26 -26.19
CA PRO A 768 -21.73 26.40 -26.05
C PRO A 768 -22.42 27.77 -26.10
N ALA A 769 -21.72 28.81 -25.64
CA ALA A 769 -22.22 30.19 -25.69
C ALA A 769 -22.11 30.82 -27.09
N SER A 770 -21.13 30.38 -27.88
CA SER A 770 -20.88 30.83 -29.26
C SER A 770 -21.96 30.41 -30.26
N GLY A 771 -22.80 29.42 -29.92
CA GLY A 771 -23.78 28.81 -30.82
C GLY A 771 -23.18 27.87 -31.87
N ILE A 772 -21.87 27.59 -31.79
CA ILE A 772 -21.27 26.37 -32.34
C ILE A 772 -21.75 25.21 -31.47
N ALA A 773 -22.02 24.05 -32.04
CA ALA A 773 -22.57 22.91 -31.30
C ALA A 773 -21.46 21.97 -30.80
N LEU A 774 -21.71 21.25 -29.71
CA LEU A 774 -20.75 20.32 -29.09
C LEU A 774 -20.32 19.24 -30.09
N GLN A 775 -19.01 19.08 -30.28
CA GLN A 775 -18.42 18.09 -31.18
C GLN A 775 -17.92 16.86 -30.38
N GLY A 776 -17.84 15.68 -31.02
CA GLY A 776 -17.28 14.45 -30.43
C GLY A 776 -18.10 13.73 -29.34
N VAL A 777 -18.93 14.45 -28.57
CA VAL A 777 -19.61 13.94 -27.35
C VAL A 777 -20.29 12.58 -27.54
N ARG A 778 -19.85 11.58 -26.76
CA ARG A 778 -20.54 10.27 -26.63
C ARG A 778 -21.52 10.27 -25.45
N ARG A 779 -21.12 10.77 -24.29
CA ARG A 779 -21.97 10.84 -23.08
C ARG A 779 -21.98 12.24 -22.50
N CYS A 780 -23.15 12.72 -22.09
CA CYS A 780 -23.36 14.12 -21.73
C CYS A 780 -24.22 14.25 -20.46
N THR A 781 -23.60 14.63 -19.34
CA THR A 781 -24.25 14.83 -18.04
C THR A 781 -24.32 16.31 -17.71
N ILE A 782 -25.50 16.92 -17.88
CA ILE A 782 -25.73 18.36 -17.68
C ILE A 782 -26.72 18.54 -16.52
N THR A 783 -26.27 18.90 -15.32
CA THR A 783 -27.17 18.93 -14.15
C THR A 783 -27.13 20.19 -13.29
N ASN A 784 -28.29 20.57 -12.74
CA ASN A 784 -28.44 21.67 -11.77
C ASN A 784 -28.06 23.08 -12.31
N ASN A 785 -27.99 23.27 -13.62
CA ASN A 785 -27.58 24.54 -14.23
C ASN A 785 -28.78 25.50 -14.31
N LEU A 786 -29.01 26.24 -13.21
CA LEU A 786 -30.26 26.95 -12.93
C LEU A 786 -30.70 28.02 -13.94
N ASN A 787 -29.79 28.53 -14.79
CA ASN A 787 -30.13 29.49 -15.85
C ASN A 787 -30.00 28.94 -17.28
N LEU A 788 -29.59 27.68 -17.48
CA LEU A 788 -29.38 27.10 -18.81
C LEU A 788 -30.70 26.98 -19.57
N GLU A 789 -30.82 27.65 -20.72
CA GLU A 789 -32.04 27.67 -21.54
C GLU A 789 -31.93 26.70 -22.74
N SER A 790 -30.73 26.48 -23.28
CA SER A 790 -30.49 25.57 -24.41
C SER A 790 -29.07 25.01 -24.49
N PHE A 791 -28.91 23.84 -25.12
CA PHE A 791 -27.61 23.35 -25.63
C PHE A 791 -27.77 22.61 -26.97
N SER A 792 -26.68 22.25 -27.65
CA SER A 792 -26.74 21.56 -28.96
C SER A 792 -25.48 20.75 -29.29
N PHE A 793 -25.65 19.68 -30.07
CA PHE A 793 -24.58 18.81 -30.61
C PHE A 793 -24.41 18.99 -32.13
N ASP A 794 -23.19 18.83 -32.65
CA ASP A 794 -22.90 18.83 -34.09
C ASP A 794 -22.86 17.40 -34.66
N PRO A 795 -23.89 16.94 -35.41
CA PRO A 795 -23.94 15.60 -35.99
C PRO A 795 -22.98 15.38 -37.18
N SER A 796 -22.20 16.40 -37.58
CA SER A 796 -21.24 16.32 -38.68
C SER A 796 -19.78 16.19 -38.26
N SER A 797 -19.49 16.32 -36.96
CA SER A 797 -18.14 16.10 -36.42
C SER A 797 -17.73 14.61 -36.47
N PRO A 798 -16.43 14.29 -36.65
CA PRO A 798 -15.92 12.94 -36.45
C PRO A 798 -16.35 12.39 -35.08
N GLY A 799 -16.86 11.15 -35.06
CA GLY A 799 -17.39 10.53 -33.83
C GLY A 799 -18.84 10.91 -33.49
N ALA A 800 -19.47 11.92 -34.08
CA ALA A 800 -20.82 12.39 -33.71
C ALA A 800 -21.95 11.35 -33.86
N SER A 801 -21.75 10.31 -34.67
CA SER A 801 -22.64 9.15 -34.73
C SER A 801 -22.64 8.31 -33.44
N GLY A 802 -21.70 8.56 -32.53
CA GLY A 802 -21.46 7.86 -31.26
C GLY A 802 -22.08 8.49 -30.02
N LEU A 803 -22.94 9.52 -30.14
CA LEU A 803 -23.74 9.98 -29.01
C LEU A 803 -24.64 8.85 -28.50
N GLU A 804 -24.41 8.43 -27.27
CA GLU A 804 -25.00 7.28 -26.57
C GLU A 804 -26.04 7.72 -25.53
N GLU A 805 -25.73 8.79 -24.79
CA GLU A 805 -26.45 9.16 -23.56
C GLU A 805 -26.49 10.69 -23.34
N VAL A 806 -27.66 11.20 -22.94
CA VAL A 806 -27.88 12.61 -22.54
C VAL A 806 -28.65 12.68 -21.22
N LEU A 807 -27.96 12.98 -20.12
CA LEU A 807 -28.51 13.18 -18.76
C LEU A 807 -28.59 14.67 -18.41
N ALA A 808 -29.59 15.36 -18.96
CA ALA A 808 -29.79 16.79 -18.81
C ALA A 808 -30.82 17.16 -17.71
N THR A 809 -30.63 16.66 -16.48
CA THR A 809 -31.64 16.72 -15.40
C THR A 809 -31.51 17.96 -14.49
N ASN A 810 -32.63 18.38 -13.87
CA ASN A 810 -32.66 19.48 -12.89
C ASN A 810 -32.17 20.83 -13.44
N ASN A 811 -32.43 21.11 -14.73
CA ASN A 811 -32.12 22.38 -15.38
C ASN A 811 -33.44 23.18 -15.60
N PRO A 812 -33.98 23.89 -14.58
CA PRO A 812 -35.38 24.37 -14.54
C PRO A 812 -35.75 25.46 -15.57
N LYS A 813 -34.84 25.82 -16.49
CA LYS A 813 -35.15 26.65 -17.66
C LYS A 813 -34.92 25.94 -19.00
N LEU A 814 -34.23 24.81 -19.03
CA LEU A 814 -33.84 24.11 -20.24
C LEU A 814 -35.07 23.72 -21.04
N ASN A 815 -35.18 24.25 -22.26
CA ASN A 815 -36.38 24.13 -23.10
C ASN A 815 -36.07 23.74 -24.55
N SER A 816 -34.80 23.60 -24.91
CA SER A 816 -34.35 23.25 -26.26
C SER A 816 -33.03 22.47 -26.22
N ILE A 817 -32.96 21.35 -26.96
CA ILE A 817 -31.71 20.64 -27.26
C ILE A 817 -31.60 20.54 -28.79
N GLY A 818 -30.52 21.08 -29.35
CA GLY A 818 -30.26 21.09 -30.79
C GLY A 818 -29.55 19.83 -31.24
N PHE A 819 -30.27 18.90 -31.87
CA PHE A 819 -29.74 17.65 -32.45
C PHE A 819 -29.41 17.79 -33.96
N GLY A 820 -29.07 18.99 -34.45
CA GLY A 820 -28.61 19.24 -35.84
C GLY A 820 -29.46 18.69 -37.00
N LEU A 821 -30.75 18.39 -36.76
CA LEU A 821 -31.61 17.53 -37.59
C LEU A 821 -31.86 18.08 -39.01
N SER A 822 -30.95 17.77 -39.94
CA SER A 822 -31.03 18.18 -41.34
C SER A 822 -31.24 16.99 -42.30
N GLU A 823 -30.63 15.83 -42.05
CA GLU A 823 -30.96 14.55 -42.72
C GLU A 823 -30.42 13.29 -41.99
N LEU A 824 -29.96 13.41 -40.74
CA LEU A 824 -29.24 12.37 -39.99
C LEU A 824 -30.05 11.82 -38.80
N THR A 825 -29.90 10.52 -38.52
CA THR A 825 -30.36 9.84 -37.31
C THR A 825 -29.22 9.71 -36.30
N TYR A 826 -29.55 9.54 -35.02
CA TYR A 826 -28.60 9.17 -33.97
C TYR A 826 -28.78 7.67 -33.64
N PRO A 827 -28.04 6.75 -34.28
CA PRO A 827 -28.28 5.31 -34.14
C PRO A 827 -27.82 4.74 -32.80
N ASN A 828 -26.88 5.38 -32.12
CA ASN A 828 -26.31 4.88 -30.86
C ASN A 828 -26.96 5.49 -29.61
N LEU A 829 -27.80 6.52 -29.76
CA LEU A 829 -28.45 7.22 -28.65
C LEU A 829 -29.54 6.34 -28.03
N PHE A 830 -29.20 5.67 -26.93
CA PHE A 830 -30.08 4.74 -26.23
C PHE A 830 -30.72 5.34 -24.98
N GLN A 831 -30.20 6.44 -24.44
CA GLN A 831 -30.66 7.05 -23.20
C GLN A 831 -30.78 8.57 -23.25
N ILE A 832 -31.96 9.10 -22.88
CA ILE A 832 -32.19 10.53 -22.66
C ILE A 832 -32.97 10.73 -21.35
N ASP A 833 -32.41 11.47 -20.40
CA ASP A 833 -33.13 12.01 -19.24
C ASP A 833 -33.12 13.55 -19.29
N ILE A 834 -34.29 14.16 -19.40
CA ILE A 834 -34.51 15.61 -19.36
C ILE A 834 -35.48 16.00 -18.23
N SER A 835 -35.50 15.21 -17.15
CA SER A 835 -36.44 15.41 -16.04
C SER A 835 -36.13 16.68 -15.23
N ASN A 836 -37.19 17.30 -14.70
CA ASN A 836 -37.13 18.55 -13.91
C ASN A 836 -36.61 19.76 -14.72
N CYS A 837 -37.04 19.86 -15.98
CA CYS A 837 -36.67 20.92 -16.93
C CYS A 837 -37.93 21.72 -17.38
N ASN A 838 -37.87 22.39 -18.54
CA ASN A 838 -38.89 23.35 -18.99
C ASN A 838 -39.35 23.11 -20.45
N PHE A 839 -39.36 21.86 -20.92
CA PHE A 839 -39.81 21.53 -22.29
C PHE A 839 -41.34 21.56 -22.42
N SER A 840 -41.87 22.28 -23.42
CA SER A 840 -43.32 22.27 -23.74
C SER A 840 -43.73 21.17 -24.72
N SER A 841 -42.74 20.66 -25.48
CA SER A 841 -42.86 19.54 -26.42
C SER A 841 -41.48 18.94 -26.65
N PHE A 842 -41.38 17.64 -26.93
CA PHE A 842 -40.14 16.97 -27.31
C PHE A 842 -40.38 16.08 -28.53
N ASP A 843 -39.40 15.95 -29.43
CA ASP A 843 -39.47 15.08 -30.61
C ASP A 843 -38.50 13.91 -30.47
N ALA A 844 -39.05 12.74 -30.15
CA ALA A 844 -38.31 11.48 -30.03
C ALA A 844 -38.30 10.66 -31.33
N SER A 845 -38.99 11.13 -32.39
CA SER A 845 -39.06 10.41 -33.67
C SER A 845 -37.72 10.20 -34.40
N PRO A 846 -36.64 11.00 -34.19
CA PRO A 846 -35.32 10.72 -34.77
C PRO A 846 -34.53 9.58 -34.10
N PHE A 847 -34.96 9.11 -32.93
CA PHE A 847 -34.18 8.23 -32.05
C PHE A 847 -34.76 6.80 -32.04
N SER A 848 -34.39 5.99 -33.03
CA SER A 848 -34.94 4.63 -33.19
C SER A 848 -34.52 3.67 -32.07
N ASN A 849 -33.35 3.89 -31.47
CA ASN A 849 -32.71 2.94 -30.54
C ASN A 849 -32.82 3.39 -29.07
N LEU A 850 -33.66 4.40 -28.79
CA LEU A 850 -33.88 4.99 -27.47
C LEU A 850 -34.62 4.01 -26.54
N THR A 851 -33.88 3.23 -25.75
CA THR A 851 -34.42 2.24 -24.81
C THR A 851 -34.83 2.85 -23.47
N GLN A 852 -34.13 3.91 -23.03
CA GLN A 852 -34.40 4.63 -21.78
C GLN A 852 -34.75 6.09 -22.07
N PHE A 853 -35.89 6.56 -21.55
CA PHE A 853 -36.36 7.92 -21.81
C PHE A 853 -37.11 8.46 -20.60
N ASN A 854 -36.62 9.53 -19.98
CA ASN A 854 -37.28 10.18 -18.85
C ASN A 854 -37.51 11.67 -19.12
N VAL A 855 -38.78 12.09 -19.08
CA VAL A 855 -39.20 13.48 -19.30
C VAL A 855 -40.05 14.05 -18.16
N THR A 856 -40.09 13.37 -17.01
CA THR A 856 -40.92 13.74 -15.86
C THR A 856 -40.64 15.15 -15.30
N ASN A 857 -41.65 15.74 -14.66
CA ASN A 857 -41.63 17.10 -14.13
C ASN A 857 -41.28 18.17 -15.20
N ASN A 858 -41.90 18.10 -16.37
CA ASN A 858 -41.80 19.11 -17.43
C ASN A 858 -43.19 19.70 -17.76
N PRO A 859 -43.28 20.94 -18.28
CA PRO A 859 -44.53 21.54 -18.75
C PRO A 859 -44.95 21.01 -20.15
N LEU A 860 -44.76 19.70 -20.38
CA LEU A 860 -45.01 19.06 -21.67
C LEU A 860 -46.49 19.08 -22.03
N SER A 861 -46.74 19.05 -23.35
CA SER A 861 -48.09 18.96 -23.92
C SER A 861 -48.19 17.90 -25.03
N CYS A 862 -47.04 17.49 -25.59
CA CYS A 862 -46.94 16.50 -26.65
C CYS A 862 -45.51 15.94 -26.73
N ILE A 863 -45.39 14.64 -26.91
CA ILE A 863 -44.15 13.93 -27.23
C ILE A 863 -44.31 13.35 -28.63
N GLN A 864 -43.53 13.82 -29.60
CA GLN A 864 -43.62 13.35 -30.98
C GLN A 864 -42.86 12.03 -31.15
N VAL A 865 -43.50 11.05 -31.79
CA VAL A 865 -42.98 9.69 -31.99
C VAL A 865 -43.33 9.18 -33.39
N THR A 866 -42.58 8.19 -33.89
CA THR A 866 -42.96 7.43 -35.08
C THR A 866 -44.17 6.52 -34.79
N GLN A 867 -44.83 6.01 -35.84
CA GLN A 867 -45.87 4.99 -35.68
C GLN A 867 -45.34 3.71 -35.02
N GLU A 868 -44.09 3.33 -35.33
CA GLU A 868 -43.44 2.13 -34.80
C GLU A 868 -43.12 2.25 -33.30
N GLN A 869 -42.63 3.41 -32.87
CA GLN A 869 -42.49 3.77 -31.46
C GLN A 869 -43.86 3.82 -30.77
N LEU A 870 -44.87 4.46 -31.38
CA LEU A 870 -46.22 4.58 -30.78
C LEU A 870 -46.91 3.22 -30.59
N ASP A 871 -46.70 2.28 -31.51
CA ASP A 871 -47.25 0.92 -31.42
C ASP A 871 -46.50 0.06 -30.38
N ASN A 872 -45.26 0.42 -30.01
CA ASN A 872 -44.36 -0.36 -29.15
C ASN A 872 -43.56 0.50 -28.14
N ILE A 873 -44.23 1.40 -27.39
CA ILE A 873 -43.56 2.27 -26.40
C ILE A 873 -42.80 1.39 -25.37
N PRO A 874 -41.46 1.55 -25.21
CA PRO A 874 -40.68 0.77 -24.25
C PRO A 874 -41.10 0.99 -22.80
N ALA A 875 -40.97 -0.04 -21.95
CA ALA A 875 -41.37 0.03 -20.54
C ALA A 875 -40.59 1.07 -19.72
N ASN A 876 -39.36 1.40 -20.13
CA ASN A 876 -38.48 2.38 -19.48
C ASN A 876 -38.66 3.81 -20.04
N TRP A 877 -39.78 4.09 -20.73
CA TRP A 877 -40.17 5.44 -21.14
C TRP A 877 -41.09 6.07 -20.08
N ILE A 878 -40.55 7.00 -19.30
CA ILE A 878 -41.17 7.64 -18.15
C ILE A 878 -41.52 9.10 -18.48
N LYS A 879 -42.78 9.49 -18.24
CA LYS A 879 -43.34 10.81 -18.52
C LYS A 879 -44.38 11.19 -17.47
N ASP A 880 -44.83 12.43 -17.43
CA ASP A 880 -45.89 12.83 -16.50
C ASP A 880 -47.27 12.28 -16.96
N PRO A 881 -48.25 12.05 -16.06
CA PRO A 881 -49.51 11.40 -16.41
C PRO A 881 -50.35 12.14 -17.47
N GLU A 882 -50.24 13.46 -17.54
CA GLU A 882 -51.01 14.32 -18.46
C GLU A 882 -50.38 14.41 -19.87
N ASP A 883 -49.11 14.01 -20.03
CA ASP A 883 -48.38 14.05 -21.30
C ASP A 883 -48.95 13.06 -22.34
N VAL A 884 -48.81 13.36 -23.63
CA VAL A 884 -49.39 12.52 -24.71
C VAL A 884 -48.37 12.24 -25.81
N TYR A 885 -48.17 10.97 -26.15
CA TYR A 885 -47.45 10.56 -27.36
C TYR A 885 -48.30 10.82 -28.60
N SER A 886 -47.73 11.45 -29.64
CA SER A 886 -48.41 11.78 -30.89
C SER A 886 -47.51 11.58 -32.11
N LEU A 887 -48.13 11.40 -33.27
CA LEU A 887 -47.44 11.36 -34.58
C LEU A 887 -47.17 12.77 -35.15
N ASP A 888 -47.77 13.80 -34.56
CA ASP A 888 -47.65 15.22 -34.93
C ASP A 888 -47.97 16.07 -33.69
N CYS A 889 -47.12 17.05 -33.37
CA CYS A 889 -47.31 17.97 -32.25
C CYS A 889 -47.69 19.42 -32.67
N ASN A 890 -48.11 19.64 -33.93
CA ASN A 890 -48.38 20.98 -34.51
C ASN A 890 -49.87 21.39 -34.60
#